data_AF-A0A6A6JVU3-F1
#
_entry.id   AF-A0A6A6JVU3-F1
#
_cell.length_a   1.000
_cell.length_b   1.000
_cell.length_c   1.000
_cell.angle_alpha   90.00
_cell.angle_beta   90.00
_cell.angle_gamma   90.00
#
_symmetry.space_group_name_H-M   'P 1'
#
loop_
_entity.id
_entity.type
_entity.pdbx_description
1 polymer ?
#
loop_
_entity_poly.entity_id
_entity_poly.type
_entity_poly.pdbx_seq_one_letter_code
_entity_poly.pdbx_strand_id
1 'polypeptide(L)'
;MGLPEHIETRLFINGEFVESSNGKTFDIHNPATLELVAKVHEASEDDTNRAVAAAKAAFPAWSALSPDERAPYFRKLAALIRESNDELAALEAASMGKPVGAFFDAYACASKWEYFSEAGYNVQGATSVQTPGFINMTLRQPYGVVAAIIPWNVPLLFLANKLAPALIVGNTVVLKSSEKAPLTSCKIATLVQKAGFPPGVINIITGFGNVSGSVLSHHMDVRALSFTGSGRTGRLIQAASAKSNLKQVYLELGGKSPAVIFEDADLQRAVKETAYSIQWNSGQVCMANSRIYVQDTIAEKYIELFKEQWKDVAMGNPMEKGTGHGPQADEIQHKTVLKYLEMGKQSGDLLLGGGAPSDREGYYIQPTIFANTPEDATIMKEEVFGPVVNINIFKTEEEVLQKANDTEYGLYASVYTKDIDRALRFAKGLEAGTVGVNCTSPTTGKDMPFGGYKSSGSGREGEPFYSLNNFLETKSAEDDGGGSPRNLNIVALPGPCRYCARTGAVCRIATPRRKRPYYHVTEEEYQCSMRILEYFFPDRELNLHTLRALAKEAADGTLTPATSLPPGVSPAQSQGTNGEELSPEEPEPVVESVSELHEPLGCLMRDSQGRFRYIGAHSEIPFNAAVCAIGKERPKGSTLIPPPKVGSYPPALLTPSPSQDGSSPAEQYYLPPREICDYYISRFLEEVHCTHWFYSIEAFLNRVDRTYSEQGPEMSSSWLCSLYAIFALGASGNDGRASQSVVNPSAPYDDKDTTDYISMAKRLIPAVYDEADIDSIRALAILSIALEMLCSRVASYLYMGASIQMAYSLGLHRDQVPDTCGTLEREQYRRLWWTLFTLEQEVAARGGIPPVVDERILKVDTALPSEQILYPGMHTPLSWLSTWVSLCRLKREIIQAVYPERTANPRTISFSTISSLLLALQKWLQTMPEHLKPDVPVPPTHKRAVAALHLHYWGCVILLSRPFLLSLVLKHTALDSNKKIWFERMGKTCIDAAQKSLAVLQQLAAANALSSMTAFDSTCILRIVMIFILAFGHTKMQHYRTNIDETLRLVNGMHQVGFCKMVAEETPMRLRDLGITSDTSSNILDDQLLAELWGNLDPNFMTPLQTQQSLDLAFDDMGAFELNSEMLQFTNLDDSIILDPSQVYPNFLSNM
;
A
#
# COMPACT_ATOMS: atom_id res chain seq x y z
N MET A 1 18.25 44.83 1.26
CA MET A 1 19.04 43.94 2.13
C MET A 1 20.46 44.47 2.21
N GLY A 2 21.17 44.11 3.28
CA GLY A 2 22.57 44.46 3.53
C GLY A 2 23.09 43.56 4.66
N LEU A 3 24.40 43.52 4.86
CA LEU A 3 24.99 42.79 5.98
C LEU A 3 24.63 43.47 7.32
N PRO A 4 24.50 42.72 8.42
CA PRO A 4 24.32 43.30 9.74
C PRO A 4 25.60 44.02 10.19
N GLU A 5 25.45 45.08 11.00
CA GLU A 5 26.57 45.88 11.53
C GLU A 5 27.59 45.04 12.33
N HIS A 6 27.11 43.96 12.97
CA HIS A 6 27.94 42.99 13.66
C HIS A 6 27.59 41.57 13.20
N ILE A 7 28.53 40.90 12.53
CA ILE A 7 28.45 39.48 12.19
C ILE A 7 29.05 38.68 13.34
N GLU A 8 28.30 37.75 13.93
CA GLU A 8 28.86 36.80 14.92
C GLU A 8 29.67 35.72 14.19
N THR A 9 30.89 35.45 14.67
CA THR A 9 31.83 34.53 14.02
C THR A 9 32.60 33.61 14.98
N ARG A 10 32.26 33.65 16.28
CA ARG A 10 32.80 32.77 17.33
C ARG A 10 32.18 31.38 17.28
N LEU A 11 32.86 30.43 17.93
CA LEU A 11 32.40 29.06 18.08
C LEU A 11 31.25 29.02 19.09
N PHE A 12 30.21 28.23 18.82
CA PHE A 12 29.11 28.02 19.75
C PHE A 12 29.26 26.67 20.45
N ILE A 13 29.75 26.70 21.69
CA ILE A 13 30.10 25.51 22.47
C ILE A 13 29.40 25.61 23.83
N ASN A 14 28.71 24.54 24.24
CA ASN A 14 28.02 24.47 25.53
C ASN A 14 27.02 25.64 25.79
N GLY A 15 26.41 26.20 24.74
CA GLY A 15 25.47 27.33 24.85
C GLY A 15 26.12 28.73 24.87
N GLU A 16 27.46 28.81 24.83
CA GLU A 16 28.23 30.06 24.89
C GLU A 16 28.98 30.34 23.57
N PHE A 17 29.27 31.62 23.31
CA PHE A 17 30.09 32.07 22.18
C PHE A 17 31.54 32.25 22.61
N VAL A 18 32.43 31.40 22.10
CA VAL A 18 33.85 31.34 22.50
C VAL A 18 34.77 31.53 21.31
N GLU A 19 35.87 32.24 21.54
CA GLU A 19 36.98 32.30 20.59
C GLU A 19 37.68 30.92 20.49
N SER A 20 38.40 30.69 19.39
CA SER A 20 39.25 29.51 19.23
C SER A 20 40.32 29.45 20.33
N SER A 21 40.53 28.28 20.96
CA SER A 21 41.44 28.15 22.09
C SER A 21 42.94 28.34 21.74
N ASN A 22 43.28 28.37 20.45
CA ASN A 22 44.60 28.75 19.94
C ASN A 22 44.63 30.12 19.25
N GLY A 23 43.54 30.91 19.33
CA GLY A 23 43.42 32.25 18.79
C GLY A 23 43.32 32.36 17.26
N LYS A 24 43.27 31.24 16.52
CA LYS A 24 43.24 31.28 15.05
C LYS A 24 41.91 31.78 14.49
N THR A 25 42.02 32.45 13.35
CA THR A 25 40.91 32.86 12.48
C THR A 25 41.27 32.61 11.02
N PHE A 26 40.24 32.47 10.17
CA PHE A 26 40.35 32.50 8.72
C PHE A 26 39.43 33.58 8.14
N ASP A 27 39.79 34.09 6.96
CA ASP A 27 39.14 35.24 6.33
C ASP A 27 38.09 34.79 5.32
N ILE A 28 36.88 35.34 5.40
CA ILE A 28 35.82 35.19 4.38
C ILE A 28 35.87 36.41 3.47
N HIS A 29 36.08 36.17 2.17
CA HIS A 29 36.04 37.18 1.13
C HIS A 29 34.76 37.04 0.31
N ASN A 30 34.19 38.16 -0.14
CA ASN A 30 33.03 38.16 -1.02
C ASN A 30 33.45 37.67 -2.41
N PRO A 31 32.95 36.54 -2.93
CA PRO A 31 33.38 36.01 -4.23
C PRO A 31 32.98 36.89 -5.43
N ALA A 32 32.11 37.90 -5.22
CA ALA A 32 31.71 38.85 -6.25
C ALA A 32 32.57 40.15 -6.29
N THR A 33 33.17 40.56 -5.17
CA THR A 33 33.95 41.82 -5.06
C THR A 33 35.38 41.63 -4.55
N LEU A 34 35.72 40.41 -4.12
CA LEU A 34 37.00 40.00 -3.50
C LEU A 34 37.33 40.69 -2.16
N GLU A 35 36.46 41.58 -1.67
CA GLU A 35 36.60 42.30 -0.40
C GLU A 35 36.43 41.37 0.82
N LEU A 36 37.12 41.70 1.92
CA LEU A 36 36.99 40.98 3.19
C LEU A 36 35.62 41.26 3.83
N VAL A 37 34.84 40.21 4.09
CA VAL A 37 33.52 40.26 4.75
C VAL A 37 33.64 40.07 6.25
N ALA A 38 34.40 39.06 6.68
CA ALA A 38 34.49 38.67 8.09
C ALA A 38 35.76 37.87 8.40
N LYS A 39 36.20 37.90 9.65
CA LYS A 39 37.18 36.94 10.20
C LYS A 39 36.46 35.94 11.10
N VAL A 40 36.66 34.65 10.86
CA VAL A 40 35.91 33.56 11.49
C VAL A 40 36.86 32.67 12.28
N HIS A 41 36.49 32.29 13.51
CA HIS A 41 37.38 31.49 14.35
C HIS A 41 37.57 30.07 13.82
N GLU A 42 38.81 29.57 13.83
CA GLU A 42 39.14 28.20 13.44
C GLU A 42 39.10 27.29 14.68
N ALA A 43 38.10 26.42 14.78
CA ALA A 43 38.02 25.43 15.85
C ALA A 43 39.23 24.49 15.81
N SER A 44 40.00 24.51 16.89
CA SER A 44 41.12 23.61 17.09
C SER A 44 40.66 22.18 17.42
N GLU A 45 41.62 21.27 17.57
CA GLU A 45 41.35 19.95 18.14
C GLU A 45 40.79 20.05 19.56
N ASP A 46 41.32 20.95 20.40
CA ASP A 46 40.81 21.20 21.75
C ASP A 46 39.37 21.74 21.73
N ASP A 47 39.06 22.73 20.89
CA ASP A 47 37.69 23.25 20.75
C ASP A 47 36.71 22.16 20.27
N THR A 48 37.16 21.30 19.35
CA THR A 48 36.37 20.17 18.84
C THR A 48 36.12 19.14 19.95
N ASN A 49 37.15 18.81 20.74
CA ASN A 49 37.04 17.89 21.86
C ASN A 49 36.14 18.46 22.98
N ARG A 50 36.22 19.78 23.26
CA ARG A 50 35.34 20.51 24.17
C ARG A 50 33.87 20.48 23.70
N ALA A 51 33.62 20.65 22.40
CA ALA A 51 32.28 20.54 21.83
C ALA A 51 31.70 19.12 21.96
N VAL A 52 32.51 18.08 21.70
CA VAL A 52 32.07 16.68 21.90
C VAL A 52 31.85 16.36 23.38
N ALA A 53 32.69 16.87 24.28
CA ALA A 53 32.50 16.71 25.73
C ALA A 53 31.20 17.38 26.22
N ALA A 54 30.87 18.57 25.74
CA ALA A 54 29.61 19.25 26.04
C ALA A 54 28.40 18.46 25.53
N ALA A 55 28.44 17.97 24.28
CA ALA A 55 27.40 17.11 23.72
C ALA A 55 27.20 15.81 24.53
N LYS A 56 28.30 15.18 24.95
CA LYS A 56 28.29 13.96 25.77
C LYS A 56 27.73 14.21 27.19
N ALA A 57 28.00 15.37 27.78
CA ALA A 57 27.46 15.77 29.07
C ALA A 57 25.96 16.09 29.02
N ALA A 58 25.48 16.72 27.94
CA ALA A 58 24.07 17.08 27.76
C ALA A 58 23.16 15.88 27.41
N PHE A 59 23.71 14.85 26.77
CA PHE A 59 22.94 13.72 26.22
C PHE A 59 22.02 12.99 27.21
N PRO A 60 22.42 12.65 28.46
CA PRO A 60 21.55 11.93 29.39
C PRO A 60 20.28 12.71 29.76
N ALA A 61 20.37 14.04 29.90
CA ALA A 61 19.21 14.87 30.20
C ALA A 61 18.31 15.08 28.97
N TRP A 62 18.91 15.32 27.80
CA TRP A 62 18.16 15.58 26.57
C TRP A 62 17.46 14.34 26.00
N SER A 63 18.09 13.16 26.11
CA SER A 63 17.51 11.88 25.67
C SER A 63 16.40 11.36 26.58
N ALA A 64 16.40 11.75 27.86
CA ALA A 64 15.36 11.37 28.82
C ALA A 64 14.01 12.09 28.60
N LEU A 65 14.01 13.23 27.91
CA LEU A 65 12.79 13.95 27.53
C LEU A 65 11.93 13.12 26.56
N SER A 66 10.62 13.36 26.52
CA SER A 66 9.76 12.87 25.44
C SER A 66 9.79 13.77 24.18
N PRO A 67 9.35 13.29 23.00
CA PRO A 67 9.38 14.09 21.77
C PRO A 67 8.60 15.41 21.85
N ASP A 68 7.47 15.42 22.56
CA ASP A 68 6.64 16.60 22.81
C ASP A 68 7.30 17.61 23.77
N GLU A 69 8.15 17.18 24.69
CA GLU A 69 9.00 18.07 25.51
C GLU A 69 10.16 18.68 24.69
N ARG A 70 10.64 17.99 23.64
CA ARG A 70 11.66 18.51 22.72
C ARG A 70 11.08 19.43 21.63
N ALA A 71 9.82 19.23 21.23
CA ALA A 71 9.18 19.95 20.13
C ALA A 71 9.12 21.50 20.26
N PRO A 72 8.93 22.13 21.44
CA PRO A 72 8.84 23.59 21.57
C PRO A 72 10.09 24.33 21.13
N TYR A 73 11.28 23.78 21.42
CA TYR A 73 12.56 24.35 21.01
C TYR A 73 12.69 24.41 19.48
N PHE A 74 12.17 23.38 18.79
CA PHE A 74 12.21 23.26 17.33
C PHE A 74 11.29 24.28 16.67
N ARG A 75 10.02 24.35 17.10
CA ARG A 75 9.04 25.31 16.56
C ARG A 75 9.49 26.75 16.78
N LYS A 76 10.06 27.06 17.95
CA LYS A 76 10.62 28.40 18.26
C LYS A 76 11.86 28.73 17.41
N LEU A 77 12.75 27.77 17.15
CA LEU A 77 13.86 27.95 16.23
C LEU A 77 13.38 28.16 14.78
N ALA A 78 12.38 27.41 14.32
CA ALA A 78 11.80 27.57 12.99
C ALA A 78 11.21 28.98 12.76
N ALA A 79 10.50 29.52 13.75
CA ALA A 79 10.01 30.91 13.71
C ALA A 79 11.15 31.93 13.57
N LEU A 80 12.15 31.86 14.46
CA LEU A 80 13.32 32.75 14.46
C LEU A 80 14.12 32.69 13.14
N ILE A 81 14.18 31.52 12.49
CA ILE A 81 14.84 31.34 11.19
C ILE A 81 14.09 32.10 10.08
N ARG A 82 12.76 32.05 10.05
CA ARG A 82 11.96 32.81 9.06
C ARG A 82 12.07 34.32 9.28
N GLU A 83 12.01 34.76 10.53
CA GLU A 83 12.22 36.16 10.92
C GLU A 83 13.60 36.69 10.49
N SER A 84 14.60 35.79 10.40
CA SER A 84 15.97 36.11 9.99
C SER A 84 16.24 35.96 8.47
N ASN A 85 15.22 35.69 7.64
CA ASN A 85 15.40 35.35 6.21
C ASN A 85 16.31 36.34 5.45
N ASP A 86 16.04 37.63 5.53
CA ASP A 86 16.73 38.66 4.74
C ASP A 86 18.19 38.86 5.18
N GLU A 87 18.49 38.59 6.45
CA GLU A 87 19.85 38.63 6.99
C GLU A 87 20.62 37.35 6.60
N LEU A 88 19.98 36.19 6.68
CA LEU A 88 20.54 34.91 6.22
C LEU A 88 20.84 34.94 4.71
N ALA A 89 19.96 35.54 3.90
CA ALA A 89 20.17 35.76 2.47
C ALA A 89 21.40 36.64 2.21
N ALA A 90 21.54 37.77 2.93
CA ALA A 90 22.68 38.67 2.79
C ALA A 90 24.00 38.02 3.21
N LEU A 91 24.00 37.23 4.29
CA LEU A 91 25.18 36.49 4.75
C LEU A 91 25.63 35.43 3.74
N GLU A 92 24.71 34.64 3.18
CA GLU A 92 25.01 33.59 2.18
C GLU A 92 25.48 34.18 0.84
N ALA A 93 24.86 35.30 0.41
CA ALA A 93 25.28 36.07 -0.76
C ALA A 93 26.70 36.62 -0.60
N ALA A 94 27.05 37.11 0.59
CA ALA A 94 28.40 37.62 0.88
C ALA A 94 29.44 36.51 1.13
N SER A 95 29.08 35.33 1.63
CA SER A 95 30.05 34.25 1.90
C SER A 95 30.32 33.34 0.71
N MET A 96 29.29 32.95 -0.07
CA MET A 96 29.46 32.01 -1.20
C MET A 96 28.96 32.55 -2.54
N GLY A 97 28.40 33.76 -2.60
CA GLY A 97 27.94 34.35 -3.85
C GLY A 97 26.55 33.90 -4.30
N LYS A 98 25.72 33.35 -3.40
CA LYS A 98 24.36 32.89 -3.72
C LYS A 98 23.40 34.07 -3.91
N PRO A 99 22.72 34.23 -5.07
CA PRO A 99 21.88 35.40 -5.30
C PRO A 99 20.67 35.51 -4.37
N VAL A 100 20.49 36.67 -3.71
CA VAL A 100 19.39 36.91 -2.75
C VAL A 100 18.00 36.80 -3.38
N GLY A 101 17.88 37.05 -4.69
CA GLY A 101 16.62 36.91 -5.43
C GLY A 101 16.10 35.46 -5.53
N ALA A 102 16.99 34.47 -5.39
CA ALA A 102 16.68 33.04 -5.46
C ALA A 102 16.82 32.32 -4.10
N PHE A 103 16.97 33.07 -3.00
CA PHE A 103 17.21 32.52 -1.67
C PHE A 103 15.91 32.01 -1.02
N PHE A 104 15.78 30.69 -0.87
CA PHE A 104 14.67 30.04 -0.16
C PHE A 104 15.13 29.25 1.09
N ASP A 105 16.44 29.16 1.32
CA ASP A 105 17.08 28.22 2.24
C ASP A 105 16.58 28.35 3.67
N ALA A 106 16.31 29.57 4.16
CA ALA A 106 15.75 29.80 5.49
C ALA A 106 14.34 29.21 5.65
N TYR A 107 13.47 29.35 4.65
CA TYR A 107 12.12 28.76 4.68
C TYR A 107 12.15 27.23 4.61
N ALA A 108 13.05 26.66 3.80
CA ALA A 108 13.25 25.21 3.75
C ALA A 108 13.82 24.66 5.07
N CYS A 109 14.81 25.36 5.64
CA CYS A 109 15.39 25.06 6.96
C CYS A 109 14.31 25.06 8.05
N ALA A 110 13.52 26.13 8.16
CA ALA A 110 12.42 26.24 9.11
C ALA A 110 11.35 25.14 8.94
N SER A 111 11.00 24.81 7.69
CA SER A 111 10.05 23.73 7.39
C SER A 111 10.51 22.36 7.88
N LYS A 112 11.83 22.06 7.81
CA LYS A 112 12.40 20.82 8.35
C LYS A 112 12.37 20.79 9.88
N TRP A 113 12.68 21.90 10.54
CA TRP A 113 12.60 22.02 12.00
C TRP A 113 11.16 21.82 12.52
N GLU A 114 10.15 22.38 11.84
CA GLU A 114 8.75 22.14 12.19
C GLU A 114 8.32 20.69 11.95
N TYR A 115 8.60 20.11 10.78
CA TYR A 115 8.26 18.72 10.48
C TYR A 115 8.80 17.76 11.55
N PHE A 116 10.10 17.88 11.86
CA PHE A 116 10.73 17.03 12.87
C PHE A 116 10.33 17.38 14.30
N SER A 117 9.62 18.49 14.56
CA SER A 117 9.04 18.74 15.89
C SER A 117 7.85 17.81 16.21
N GLU A 118 7.25 17.18 15.20
CA GLU A 118 6.08 16.30 15.37
C GLU A 118 6.38 14.83 15.02
N ALA A 119 7.39 14.57 14.18
CA ALA A 119 7.73 13.22 13.71
C ALA A 119 8.33 12.27 14.78
N GLY A 120 8.69 12.74 15.97
CA GLY A 120 9.47 11.97 16.95
C GLY A 120 8.79 10.70 17.49
N TYR A 121 7.44 10.66 17.56
CA TYR A 121 6.69 9.47 17.98
C TYR A 121 6.56 8.38 16.89
N ASN A 122 6.95 8.67 15.65
CA ASN A 122 6.98 7.69 14.55
C ASN A 122 8.13 6.68 14.73
N VAL A 123 9.03 6.89 15.70
CA VAL A 123 10.13 5.99 16.03
C VAL A 123 9.61 4.83 16.88
N GLN A 124 9.52 3.65 16.29
CA GLN A 124 9.02 2.46 16.96
C GLN A 124 9.90 1.23 16.73
N GLY A 125 9.94 0.37 17.75
CA GLY A 125 10.53 -0.96 17.67
C GLY A 125 9.48 -2.03 17.38
N ALA A 126 9.95 -3.23 17.04
CA ALA A 126 9.12 -4.40 16.77
C ALA A 126 9.02 -5.32 18.01
N THR A 127 8.04 -6.21 18.02
CA THR A 127 7.94 -7.30 19.00
C THR A 127 7.64 -8.62 18.31
N SER A 128 8.33 -9.69 18.72
CA SER A 128 8.15 -11.05 18.20
C SER A 128 8.08 -12.06 19.34
N VAL A 129 7.24 -13.08 19.16
CA VAL A 129 7.10 -14.24 20.05
C VAL A 129 7.27 -15.56 19.28
N GLN A 130 7.90 -15.50 18.10
CA GLN A 130 8.09 -16.64 17.21
C GLN A 130 9.18 -17.63 17.71
N THR A 131 10.05 -17.21 18.63
CA THR A 131 11.04 -18.07 19.28
C THR A 131 10.45 -18.66 20.56
N PRO A 132 10.22 -19.97 20.67
CA PRO A 132 9.61 -20.57 21.87
C PRO A 132 10.43 -20.31 23.13
N GLY A 133 9.76 -19.84 24.18
CA GLY A 133 10.37 -19.46 25.47
C GLY A 133 10.72 -17.98 25.58
N PHE A 134 10.83 -17.24 24.46
CA PHE A 134 11.32 -15.87 24.44
C PHE A 134 10.24 -14.83 24.16
N ILE A 135 10.29 -13.70 24.87
CA ILE A 135 9.71 -12.44 24.39
C ILE A 135 10.83 -11.60 23.77
N ASN A 136 10.79 -11.44 22.46
CA ASN A 136 11.75 -10.64 21.71
C ASN A 136 11.15 -9.26 21.42
N MET A 137 11.89 -8.19 21.71
CA MET A 137 11.53 -6.83 21.32
C MET A 137 12.74 -6.06 20.83
N THR A 138 12.57 -5.17 19.86
CA THR A 138 13.61 -4.19 19.51
C THR A 138 13.31 -2.85 20.14
N LEU A 139 14.35 -2.17 20.62
CA LEU A 139 14.32 -0.81 21.12
C LEU A 139 15.10 0.07 20.13
N ARG A 140 14.45 1.10 19.59
CA ARG A 140 15.09 2.13 18.77
C ARG A 140 15.58 3.23 19.71
N GLN A 141 16.89 3.38 19.90
CA GLN A 141 17.48 4.30 20.88
C GLN A 141 18.44 5.30 20.19
N PRO A 142 18.55 6.55 20.63
CA PRO A 142 19.55 7.47 20.09
C PRO A 142 20.98 6.97 20.33
N TYR A 143 21.86 7.19 19.37
CA TYR A 143 23.28 6.79 19.41
C TYR A 143 24.10 7.49 20.49
N GLY A 144 23.77 8.73 20.86
CA GLY A 144 24.54 9.56 21.79
C GLY A 144 24.94 10.89 21.17
N VAL A 145 26.25 11.13 21.06
CA VAL A 145 26.79 12.27 20.32
C VAL A 145 26.86 11.94 18.83
N VAL A 146 26.22 12.80 18.03
CA VAL A 146 26.26 12.77 16.57
C VAL A 146 27.14 13.91 16.06
N ALA A 147 28.04 13.61 15.13
CA ALA A 147 28.75 14.63 14.36
C ALA A 147 27.97 14.95 13.07
N ALA A 148 27.77 16.23 12.77
CA ALA A 148 27.25 16.69 11.51
C ALA A 148 28.32 17.51 10.79
N ILE A 149 28.59 17.23 9.52
CA ILE A 149 29.54 17.98 8.71
C ILE A 149 28.83 18.38 7.41
N ILE A 150 28.74 19.68 7.15
CA ILE A 150 27.94 20.24 6.04
C ILE A 150 28.82 20.96 5.00
N PRO A 151 28.40 21.00 3.72
CA PRO A 151 29.07 21.71 2.66
C PRO A 151 28.73 23.20 2.72
N TRP A 152 29.22 23.94 1.74
CA TRP A 152 29.10 25.39 1.62
C TRP A 152 28.02 25.88 0.64
N ASN A 153 27.38 24.99 -0.14
CA ASN A 153 26.54 25.39 -1.27
C ASN A 153 25.04 25.60 -0.91
N VAL A 154 24.54 24.90 0.11
CA VAL A 154 23.19 25.08 0.69
C VAL A 154 23.22 24.86 2.21
N PRO A 155 24.03 25.61 2.99
CA PRO A 155 24.40 25.22 4.37
C PRO A 155 23.21 25.03 5.30
N LEU A 156 22.22 25.94 5.26
CA LEU A 156 21.03 25.91 6.12
C LEU A 156 20.15 24.67 5.91
N LEU A 157 20.08 24.15 4.67
CA LEU A 157 19.30 22.95 4.37
C LEU A 157 19.98 21.70 4.93
N PHE A 158 21.28 21.53 4.68
CA PHE A 158 22.05 20.40 5.21
C PHE A 158 22.21 20.46 6.74
N LEU A 159 22.21 21.66 7.33
CA LEU A 159 22.10 21.85 8.78
C LEU A 159 20.79 21.24 9.30
N ALA A 160 19.64 21.63 8.74
CA ALA A 160 18.35 21.15 9.24
C ALA A 160 18.11 19.66 8.97
N ASN A 161 18.49 19.17 7.78
CA ASN A 161 18.40 17.75 7.41
C ASN A 161 19.17 16.81 8.37
N LYS A 162 20.25 17.30 8.99
CA LYS A 162 21.09 16.51 9.91
C LYS A 162 20.71 16.74 11.38
N LEU A 163 20.55 18.01 11.79
CA LEU A 163 20.33 18.34 13.21
C LEU A 163 18.93 17.95 13.67
N ALA A 164 17.88 18.40 12.99
CA ALA A 164 16.51 18.21 13.45
C ALA A 164 16.13 16.72 13.67
N PRO A 165 16.37 15.79 12.71
CA PRO A 165 16.05 14.37 12.92
C PRO A 165 16.96 13.70 13.97
N ALA A 166 18.23 14.10 14.10
CA ALA A 166 19.10 13.56 15.15
C ALA A 166 18.64 13.98 16.55
N LEU A 167 18.26 15.26 16.70
CA LEU A 167 17.88 15.87 17.97
C LEU A 167 16.52 15.38 18.47
N ILE A 168 15.51 15.20 17.60
CA ILE A 168 14.15 14.84 18.06
C ILE A 168 14.10 13.43 18.63
N VAL A 169 14.91 12.51 18.10
CA VAL A 169 15.05 11.15 18.64
C VAL A 169 15.95 11.07 19.89
N GLY A 170 16.50 12.21 20.33
CA GLY A 170 17.20 12.36 21.62
C GLY A 170 18.73 12.39 21.56
N ASN A 171 19.36 12.42 20.38
CA ASN A 171 20.83 12.62 20.29
C ASN A 171 21.19 14.08 20.62
N THR A 172 22.48 14.31 20.89
CA THR A 172 23.10 15.65 20.92
C THR A 172 24.05 15.80 19.74
N VAL A 173 24.27 17.02 19.25
CA VAL A 173 24.96 17.26 17.97
C VAL A 173 26.15 18.21 18.11
N VAL A 174 27.25 17.85 17.45
CA VAL A 174 28.36 18.76 17.12
C VAL A 174 28.36 18.97 15.61
N LEU A 175 28.03 20.18 15.17
CA LEU A 175 28.01 20.60 13.78
C LEU A 175 29.33 21.28 13.41
N LYS A 176 29.99 20.82 12.35
CA LYS A 176 31.09 21.52 11.67
C LYS A 176 30.58 22.12 10.36
N SER A 177 30.51 23.45 10.27
CA SER A 177 30.18 24.14 9.01
C SER A 177 31.37 24.15 8.06
N SER A 178 31.13 24.39 6.77
CA SER A 178 32.26 24.60 5.85
C SER A 178 32.93 25.97 6.07
N GLU A 179 34.24 25.95 5.93
CA GLU A 179 35.17 27.08 5.82
C GLU A 179 34.79 28.09 4.72
N LYS A 180 34.10 27.68 3.65
CA LYS A 180 33.68 28.63 2.59
C LYS A 180 32.36 29.37 2.89
N ALA A 181 31.48 28.80 3.71
CA ALA A 181 30.18 29.40 4.05
C ALA A 181 29.80 29.17 5.53
N PRO A 182 30.54 29.76 6.49
CA PRO A 182 30.25 29.60 7.90
C PRO A 182 29.17 30.56 8.42
N LEU A 183 28.99 31.73 7.77
CA LEU A 183 28.31 32.88 8.39
C LEU A 183 26.83 32.62 8.72
N THR A 184 26.11 31.92 7.85
CA THR A 184 24.72 31.51 8.13
C THR A 184 24.63 30.46 9.24
N SER A 185 25.63 29.58 9.38
CA SER A 185 25.72 28.64 10.52
C SER A 185 26.01 29.36 11.85
N CYS A 186 26.88 30.36 11.85
CA CYS A 186 27.11 31.24 13.00
C CYS A 186 25.84 32.02 13.38
N LYS A 187 25.10 32.52 12.38
CA LYS A 187 23.79 33.15 12.61
C LYS A 187 22.80 32.17 13.27
N ILE A 188 22.70 30.93 12.80
CA ILE A 188 21.85 29.88 13.40
C ILE A 188 22.22 29.63 14.86
N ALA A 189 23.51 29.66 15.25
CA ALA A 189 23.89 29.55 16.65
C ALA A 189 23.23 30.63 17.55
N THR A 190 23.14 31.88 17.08
CA THR A 190 22.43 32.95 17.82
C THR A 190 20.93 32.66 17.96
N LEU A 191 20.33 31.97 16.98
CA LEU A 191 18.92 31.59 17.01
C LEU A 191 18.67 30.36 17.88
N VAL A 192 19.61 29.41 17.93
CA VAL A 192 19.60 28.26 18.86
C VAL A 192 19.64 28.74 20.31
N GLN A 193 20.51 29.70 20.64
CA GLN A 193 20.57 30.30 21.97
C GLN A 193 19.27 31.05 22.31
N LYS A 194 18.73 31.85 21.37
CA LYS A 194 17.42 32.53 21.54
C LYS A 194 16.24 31.57 21.66
N ALA A 195 16.26 30.44 20.94
CA ALA A 195 15.28 29.37 21.06
C ALA A 195 15.34 28.75 22.46
N GLY A 196 16.52 28.66 23.06
CA GLY A 196 16.72 28.22 24.44
C GLY A 196 17.00 26.73 24.57
N PHE A 197 17.59 26.11 23.54
CA PHE A 197 18.07 24.72 23.64
C PHE A 197 19.03 24.59 24.84
N PRO A 198 18.98 23.48 25.62
CA PRO A 198 19.87 23.32 26.77
C PRO A 198 21.35 23.34 26.36
N PRO A 199 22.25 23.88 27.21
CA PRO A 199 23.69 23.86 27.02
C PRO A 199 24.22 22.50 26.55
N GLY A 200 25.03 22.52 25.48
CA GLY A 200 25.68 21.33 24.93
C GLY A 200 24.81 20.46 24.02
N VAL A 201 23.49 20.64 23.96
CA VAL A 201 22.60 19.84 23.09
C VAL A 201 22.91 20.07 21.60
N ILE A 202 23.20 21.32 21.23
CA ILE A 202 23.70 21.72 19.92
C ILE A 202 24.99 22.50 20.15
N ASN A 203 26.05 22.12 19.44
CA ASN A 203 27.32 22.86 19.37
C ASN A 203 27.61 23.12 17.89
N ILE A 204 28.02 24.33 17.53
CA ILE A 204 28.30 24.73 16.14
C ILE A 204 29.72 25.30 16.07
N ILE A 205 30.59 24.62 15.33
CA ILE A 205 32.00 24.97 15.17
C ILE A 205 32.35 25.23 13.70
N THR A 206 33.26 26.17 13.49
CA THR A 206 33.78 26.62 12.19
C THR A 206 35.25 26.22 12.04
N GLY A 207 35.76 26.08 10.82
CA GLY A 207 37.18 25.75 10.58
C GLY A 207 37.39 24.83 9.38
N PHE A 208 38.60 24.29 9.23
CA PHE A 208 38.97 23.49 8.06
C PHE A 208 38.69 21.98 8.20
N GLY A 209 38.39 21.33 7.07
CA GLY A 209 38.10 19.89 7.02
C GLY A 209 39.24 18.98 7.52
N ASN A 210 40.50 19.41 7.42
CA ASN A 210 41.67 18.67 7.91
C ASN A 210 41.97 18.87 9.41
N VAL A 211 41.28 19.79 10.09
CA VAL A 211 41.40 20.03 11.54
C VAL A 211 40.16 19.48 12.23
N SER A 212 39.16 20.31 12.53
CA SER A 212 37.94 19.90 13.25
C SER A 212 37.14 18.81 12.52
N GLY A 213 37.11 18.84 11.18
CA GLY A 213 36.49 17.78 10.38
C GLY A 213 37.17 16.41 10.52
N SER A 214 38.51 16.39 10.56
CA SER A 214 39.29 15.18 10.79
C SER A 214 39.03 14.65 12.19
N VAL A 215 39.14 15.52 13.21
CA VAL A 215 38.95 15.17 14.62
C VAL A 215 37.58 14.51 14.84
N LEU A 216 36.48 15.12 14.37
CA LEU A 216 35.13 14.52 14.47
C LEU A 216 35.04 13.12 13.82
N SER A 217 35.75 12.89 12.70
CA SER A 217 35.72 11.60 12.01
C SER A 217 36.41 10.46 12.77
N HIS A 218 37.46 10.73 13.54
CA HIS A 218 38.16 9.74 14.37
C HIS A 218 37.90 9.85 15.88
N HIS A 219 37.13 10.82 16.35
CA HIS A 219 36.83 10.99 17.78
C HIS A 219 36.10 9.76 18.34
N MET A 220 36.53 9.27 19.51
CA MET A 220 36.06 8.00 20.07
C MET A 220 34.65 8.10 20.70
N ASP A 221 34.25 9.27 21.17
CA ASP A 221 32.91 9.50 21.75
C ASP A 221 31.81 9.84 20.73
N VAL A 222 32.17 10.14 19.47
CA VAL A 222 31.17 10.36 18.40
C VAL A 222 30.65 9.01 17.94
N ARG A 223 29.34 8.76 18.04
CA ARG A 223 28.74 7.43 17.79
C ARG A 223 28.11 7.28 16.41
N ALA A 224 27.66 8.37 15.81
CA ALA A 224 27.31 8.45 14.40
C ALA A 224 27.80 9.77 13.79
N LEU A 225 28.05 9.79 12.49
CA LEU A 225 28.49 10.96 11.74
C LEU A 225 27.73 11.06 10.42
N SER A 226 27.09 12.20 10.16
CA SER A 226 26.48 12.50 8.86
C SER A 226 27.29 13.59 8.15
N PHE A 227 27.81 13.27 6.97
CA PHE A 227 28.64 14.15 6.13
C PHE A 227 27.94 14.42 4.80
N THR A 228 28.02 15.67 4.33
CA THR A 228 27.71 16.01 2.95
C THR A 228 28.87 16.76 2.29
N GLY A 229 29.30 16.35 1.09
CA GLY A 229 30.41 16.98 0.36
C GLY A 229 31.16 16.02 -0.59
N SER A 230 32.45 16.30 -0.86
CA SER A 230 33.18 15.54 -1.90
C SER A 230 33.35 14.05 -1.56
N GLY A 231 33.26 13.19 -2.60
CA GLY A 231 33.51 11.75 -2.46
C GLY A 231 34.92 11.39 -2.00
N ARG A 232 35.93 12.25 -2.26
CA ARG A 232 37.28 12.12 -1.69
C ARG A 232 37.24 12.23 -0.16
N THR A 233 36.51 13.22 0.38
CA THR A 233 36.37 13.42 1.82
C THR A 233 35.51 12.33 2.46
N GLY A 234 34.42 11.90 1.80
CA GLY A 234 33.58 10.79 2.25
C GLY A 234 34.38 9.50 2.46
N ARG A 235 35.25 9.13 1.50
CA ARG A 235 36.15 7.97 1.62
C ARG A 235 37.14 8.11 2.79
N LEU A 236 37.66 9.31 3.06
CA LEU A 236 38.54 9.56 4.21
C LEU A 236 37.79 9.43 5.55
N ILE A 237 36.56 9.94 5.64
CA ILE A 237 35.70 9.82 6.83
C ILE A 237 35.33 8.37 7.10
N GLN A 238 34.98 7.59 6.07
CA GLN A 238 34.70 6.16 6.19
C GLN A 238 35.93 5.41 6.74
N ALA A 239 37.12 5.70 6.21
CA ALA A 239 38.38 5.13 6.68
C ALA A 239 38.76 5.58 8.10
N ALA A 240 38.39 6.80 8.52
CA ALA A 240 38.60 7.30 9.87
C ALA A 240 37.67 6.65 10.90
N SER A 241 36.40 6.39 10.54
CA SER A 241 35.50 5.56 11.36
C SER A 241 36.06 4.15 11.54
N ALA A 242 36.43 3.49 10.43
CA ALA A 242 37.01 2.14 10.43
C ALA A 242 38.28 2.01 11.28
N LYS A 243 39.08 3.09 11.39
CA LYS A 243 40.32 3.15 12.18
C LYS A 243 40.14 3.59 13.64
N SER A 244 38.93 4.01 14.06
CA SER A 244 38.68 4.56 15.39
C SER A 244 37.74 3.67 16.23
N ASN A 245 36.43 3.88 16.10
CA ASN A 245 35.41 3.29 16.96
C ASN A 245 34.25 2.64 16.19
N LEU A 246 34.37 2.49 14.86
CA LEU A 246 33.30 1.97 13.98
C LEU A 246 31.98 2.75 14.10
N LYS A 247 32.05 4.07 14.36
CA LYS A 247 30.88 4.97 14.33
C LYS A 247 30.10 4.82 13.02
N GLN A 248 28.78 4.89 13.09
CA GLN A 248 27.96 4.86 11.87
C GLN A 248 28.26 6.10 11.02
N VAL A 249 28.35 5.92 9.70
CA VAL A 249 28.68 6.99 8.76
C VAL A 249 27.63 7.07 7.66
N TYR A 250 27.01 8.24 7.54
CA TYR A 250 26.03 8.56 6.52
C TYR A 250 26.65 9.61 5.58
N LEU A 251 26.62 9.32 4.28
CA LEU A 251 27.32 10.09 3.26
C LEU A 251 26.32 10.56 2.19
N GLU A 252 26.27 11.86 1.96
CA GLU A 252 25.63 12.46 0.79
C GLU A 252 26.70 13.16 -0.04
N LEU A 253 26.98 12.62 -1.22
CA LEU A 253 28.18 12.97 -1.98
C LEU A 253 27.82 13.62 -3.33
N GLY A 254 28.85 13.93 -4.11
CA GLY A 254 28.71 14.51 -5.44
C GLY A 254 27.98 13.63 -6.45
N GLY A 255 27.69 14.19 -7.63
CA GLY A 255 26.96 13.50 -8.68
C GLY A 255 27.39 13.88 -10.10
N LYS A 256 26.98 13.03 -11.06
CA LYS A 256 27.11 13.26 -12.50
C LYS A 256 25.80 12.91 -13.21
N SER A 257 24.74 13.54 -12.72
CA SER A 257 23.35 13.23 -13.02
C SER A 257 23.05 13.30 -14.52
N PRO A 258 22.51 12.23 -15.13
CA PRO A 258 22.02 12.26 -16.49
C PRO A 258 20.61 12.87 -16.56
N ALA A 259 20.28 13.53 -17.66
CA ALA A 259 18.91 13.73 -18.12
C ALA A 259 18.76 13.14 -19.52
N VAL A 260 17.76 12.28 -19.74
CA VAL A 260 17.49 11.63 -21.03
C VAL A 260 16.24 12.22 -21.65
N ILE A 261 16.35 12.75 -22.87
CA ILE A 261 15.29 13.49 -23.56
C ILE A 261 14.90 12.75 -24.84
N PHE A 262 13.71 12.14 -24.83
CA PHE A 262 13.14 11.45 -25.98
C PHE A 262 12.39 12.41 -26.92
N GLU A 263 12.21 12.01 -28.17
CA GLU A 263 11.61 12.82 -29.23
C GLU A 263 10.14 13.20 -28.97
N ASP A 264 9.45 12.37 -28.20
CA ASP A 264 8.06 12.57 -27.81
C ASP A 264 7.91 13.51 -26.59
N ALA A 265 8.99 14.00 -25.99
CA ALA A 265 8.96 14.88 -24.81
C ALA A 265 8.23 16.21 -25.06
N ASP A 266 7.92 16.95 -23.97
CA ASP A 266 7.74 18.40 -24.08
C ASP A 266 9.11 19.05 -24.18
N LEU A 267 9.55 19.30 -25.43
CA LEU A 267 10.87 19.84 -25.74
C LEU A 267 11.15 21.20 -25.08
N GLN A 268 10.15 22.09 -25.04
CA GLN A 268 10.30 23.43 -24.46
C GLN A 268 10.45 23.35 -22.94
N ARG A 269 9.64 22.50 -22.30
CA ARG A 269 9.73 22.24 -20.86
C ARG A 269 11.03 21.53 -20.48
N ALA A 270 11.44 20.52 -21.25
CA ALA A 270 12.67 19.77 -21.04
C ALA A 270 13.91 20.68 -21.09
N VAL A 271 14.03 21.52 -22.14
CA VAL A 271 15.12 22.51 -22.26
C VAL A 271 15.10 23.46 -21.06
N LYS A 272 13.97 24.10 -20.76
CA LYS A 272 13.87 25.08 -19.66
C LYS A 272 14.26 24.49 -18.30
N GLU A 273 13.75 23.31 -17.95
CA GLU A 273 14.00 22.70 -16.65
C GLU A 273 15.44 22.18 -16.49
N THR A 274 16.01 21.58 -17.54
CA THR A 274 17.41 21.10 -17.51
C THR A 274 18.44 22.24 -17.60
N ALA A 275 18.15 23.31 -18.36
CA ALA A 275 18.94 24.53 -18.34
C ALA A 275 18.93 25.20 -16.96
N TYR A 276 17.78 25.22 -16.28
CA TYR A 276 17.68 25.71 -14.91
C TYR A 276 18.43 24.82 -13.89
N SER A 277 18.41 23.50 -14.05
CA SER A 277 19.12 22.54 -13.17
C SER A 277 20.60 22.86 -13.00
N ILE A 278 21.31 23.18 -14.10
CA ILE A 278 22.74 23.54 -14.09
C ILE A 278 22.96 25.05 -13.86
N GLN A 279 22.02 25.92 -14.20
CA GLN A 279 22.12 27.35 -13.85
C GLN A 279 21.96 27.59 -12.33
N TRP A 280 21.12 26.80 -11.65
CA TRP A 280 20.79 27.02 -10.24
C TRP A 280 22.05 26.96 -9.36
N ASN A 281 22.17 27.95 -8.45
CA ASN A 281 23.36 28.16 -7.61
C ASN A 281 24.69 28.28 -8.40
N SER A 282 24.62 28.73 -9.66
CA SER A 282 25.74 28.75 -10.62
C SER A 282 26.41 27.37 -10.79
N GLY A 283 25.59 26.31 -10.83
CA GLY A 283 26.02 24.91 -11.04
C GLY A 283 26.68 24.23 -9.83
N GLN A 284 26.68 24.90 -8.67
CA GLN A 284 27.31 24.39 -7.44
C GLN A 284 26.32 23.48 -6.69
N VAL A 285 25.90 22.39 -7.36
CA VAL A 285 24.75 21.53 -7.02
C VAL A 285 25.07 20.08 -7.37
N CYS A 286 25.11 19.20 -6.37
CA CYS A 286 25.51 17.79 -6.54
C CYS A 286 24.54 16.95 -7.39
N MET A 287 23.27 17.35 -7.48
CA MET A 287 22.22 16.66 -8.23
C MET A 287 21.97 17.22 -9.64
N ALA A 288 22.74 18.23 -10.08
CA ALA A 288 22.48 18.93 -11.33
C ALA A 288 22.85 18.10 -12.58
N ASN A 289 22.04 18.24 -13.62
CA ASN A 289 22.05 17.37 -14.81
C ASN A 289 23.18 17.74 -15.78
N SER A 290 24.43 17.47 -15.36
CA SER A 290 25.66 17.83 -16.07
C SER A 290 26.02 16.90 -17.23
N ARG A 291 25.22 15.84 -17.44
CA ARG A 291 25.13 15.09 -18.69
C ARG A 291 23.68 15.14 -19.18
N ILE A 292 23.47 15.54 -20.42
CA ILE A 292 22.18 15.49 -21.09
C ILE A 292 22.34 14.60 -22.31
N TYR A 293 21.43 13.65 -22.48
CA TYR A 293 21.36 12.77 -23.64
C TYR A 293 20.06 13.07 -24.39
N VAL A 294 20.16 13.38 -25.68
CA VAL A 294 19.02 13.78 -26.51
C VAL A 294 18.88 12.86 -27.72
N GLN A 295 17.66 12.45 -28.04
CA GLN A 295 17.41 11.57 -29.19
C GLN A 295 17.74 12.29 -30.51
N ASP A 296 18.38 11.60 -31.45
CA ASP A 296 18.94 12.19 -32.67
C ASP A 296 17.90 12.95 -33.54
N THR A 297 16.65 12.50 -33.57
CA THR A 297 15.53 13.15 -34.27
C THR A 297 15.15 14.54 -33.76
N ILE A 298 15.53 14.92 -32.54
CA ILE A 298 15.25 16.24 -31.94
C ILE A 298 16.50 17.03 -31.49
N ALA A 299 17.69 16.43 -31.60
CA ALA A 299 18.93 16.96 -31.00
C ALA A 299 19.30 18.38 -31.44
N GLU A 300 19.28 18.69 -32.75
CA GLU A 300 19.61 20.03 -33.27
C GLU A 300 18.70 21.10 -32.67
N LYS A 301 17.39 20.85 -32.68
CA LYS A 301 16.38 21.78 -32.14
C LYS A 301 16.47 21.93 -30.63
N TYR A 302 16.81 20.86 -29.89
CA TYR A 302 17.08 20.93 -28.46
C TYR A 302 18.27 21.85 -28.18
N ILE A 303 19.38 21.65 -28.89
CA ILE A 303 20.64 22.38 -28.69
C ILE A 303 20.48 23.89 -28.95
N GLU A 304 19.79 24.29 -30.02
CA GLU A 304 19.57 25.72 -30.30
C GLU A 304 18.66 26.39 -29.25
N LEU A 305 17.58 25.72 -28.82
CA LEU A 305 16.73 26.23 -27.74
C LEU A 305 17.49 26.33 -26.40
N PHE A 306 18.39 25.39 -26.11
CA PHE A 306 19.21 25.40 -24.89
C PHE A 306 20.25 26.54 -24.93
N LYS A 307 20.87 26.79 -26.09
CA LYS A 307 21.73 27.97 -26.31
C LYS A 307 20.97 29.27 -26.09
N GLU A 308 19.77 29.40 -26.66
CA GLU A 308 18.91 30.59 -26.49
C GLU A 308 18.58 30.83 -25.02
N GLN A 309 18.17 29.77 -24.29
CA GLN A 309 17.84 29.84 -22.86
C GLN A 309 19.02 30.25 -21.96
N TRP A 310 20.27 30.07 -22.40
CA TRP A 310 21.49 30.41 -21.62
C TRP A 310 22.25 31.64 -22.09
N LYS A 311 21.94 32.17 -23.29
CA LYS A 311 22.65 33.31 -23.88
C LYS A 311 22.58 34.58 -23.03
N ASP A 312 21.42 34.86 -22.46
CA ASP A 312 21.10 36.12 -21.77
C ASP A 312 20.85 35.91 -20.25
N VAL A 313 21.59 34.98 -19.63
CA VAL A 313 21.53 34.72 -18.18
C VAL A 313 21.95 35.95 -17.37
N ALA A 314 21.10 36.35 -16.41
CA ALA A 314 21.29 37.52 -15.56
C ALA A 314 22.44 37.33 -14.54
N MET A 315 23.68 37.38 -15.03
CA MET A 315 24.91 37.30 -14.24
C MET A 315 25.26 38.67 -13.65
N GLY A 316 25.41 38.76 -12.33
CA GLY A 316 25.64 40.02 -11.63
C GLY A 316 25.95 39.85 -10.15
N ASN A 317 25.92 40.95 -9.40
CA ASN A 317 26.18 40.95 -7.97
C ASN A 317 25.10 40.15 -7.22
N PRO A 318 25.44 39.15 -6.40
CA PRO A 318 24.47 38.30 -5.71
C PRO A 318 23.60 39.06 -4.69
N MET A 319 24.00 40.26 -4.24
CA MET A 319 23.18 41.12 -3.38
C MET A 319 22.05 41.84 -4.13
N GLU A 320 22.05 41.83 -5.47
CA GLU A 320 21.03 42.47 -6.30
C GLU A 320 19.88 41.51 -6.61
N LYS A 321 18.63 41.95 -6.42
CA LYS A 321 17.43 41.12 -6.61
C LYS A 321 17.20 40.63 -8.05
N GLY A 322 17.84 41.27 -9.03
CA GLY A 322 17.77 40.87 -10.45
C GLY A 322 18.77 39.78 -10.85
N THR A 323 19.76 39.47 -10.01
CA THR A 323 20.80 38.49 -10.32
C THR A 323 20.25 37.07 -10.26
N GLY A 324 20.33 36.35 -11.38
CA GLY A 324 19.98 34.94 -11.51
C GLY A 324 21.19 33.99 -11.55
N HIS A 325 22.42 34.53 -11.59
CA HIS A 325 23.66 33.74 -11.66
C HIS A 325 24.80 34.49 -10.95
N GLY A 326 25.26 33.93 -9.83
CA GLY A 326 26.36 34.48 -9.03
C GLY A 326 27.74 33.94 -9.44
N PRO A 327 28.81 34.34 -8.73
CA PRO A 327 30.13 33.76 -8.88
C PRO A 327 30.20 32.33 -8.31
N GLN A 328 31.34 31.66 -8.52
CA GLN A 328 31.73 30.47 -7.76
C GLN A 328 32.19 30.87 -6.35
N ALA A 329 32.01 29.99 -5.36
CA ALA A 329 32.13 30.36 -3.95
C ALA A 329 33.54 30.81 -3.50
N ASP A 330 34.61 30.36 -4.16
CA ASP A 330 35.97 30.81 -3.90
C ASP A 330 36.90 30.64 -5.12
N GLU A 331 38.12 31.16 -5.00
CA GLU A 331 39.17 31.07 -6.01
C GLU A 331 39.54 29.62 -6.35
N ILE A 332 39.45 28.71 -5.38
CA ILE A 332 39.75 27.29 -5.55
C ILE A 332 38.72 26.65 -6.47
N GLN A 333 37.42 26.89 -6.22
CA GLN A 333 36.34 26.40 -7.06
C GLN A 333 36.41 27.01 -8.46
N HIS A 334 36.68 28.32 -8.56
CA HIS A 334 36.88 29.02 -9.84
C HIS A 334 37.97 28.38 -10.70
N LYS A 335 39.17 28.19 -10.13
CA LYS A 335 40.30 27.52 -10.79
C LYS A 335 40.00 26.06 -11.13
N THR A 336 39.26 25.34 -10.29
CA THR A 336 38.82 23.96 -10.57
C THR A 336 37.87 23.90 -11.76
N VAL A 337 36.86 24.76 -11.83
CA VAL A 337 35.93 24.82 -12.97
C VAL A 337 36.65 25.21 -14.24
N LEU A 338 37.51 26.24 -14.22
CA LEU A 338 38.34 26.63 -15.37
C LEU A 338 39.22 25.48 -15.88
N LYS A 339 39.84 24.70 -14.98
CA LYS A 339 40.61 23.51 -15.37
C LYS A 339 39.75 22.48 -16.12
N TYR A 340 38.52 22.23 -15.66
CA TYR A 340 37.59 21.34 -16.39
C TYR A 340 37.17 21.93 -17.74
N LEU A 341 37.00 23.26 -17.87
CA LEU A 341 36.69 23.88 -19.16
C LEU A 341 37.81 23.66 -20.19
N GLU A 342 39.08 23.76 -19.79
CA GLU A 342 40.21 23.44 -20.69
C GLU A 342 40.27 21.95 -21.06
N MET A 343 39.87 21.04 -20.15
CA MET A 343 39.74 19.61 -20.46
C MET A 343 38.57 19.32 -21.42
N GLY A 344 37.45 20.04 -21.28
CA GLY A 344 36.32 19.97 -22.21
C GLY A 344 36.71 20.40 -23.62
N LYS A 345 37.39 21.54 -23.77
CA LYS A 345 37.91 22.04 -25.07
C LYS A 345 38.88 21.08 -25.78
N GLN A 346 39.49 20.14 -25.05
CA GLN A 346 40.40 19.13 -25.59
C GLN A 346 39.67 17.84 -26.00
N SER A 347 38.40 17.68 -25.65
CA SER A 347 37.66 16.40 -25.79
C SER A 347 36.28 16.52 -26.46
N GLY A 348 35.59 17.66 -26.39
CA GLY A 348 34.27 17.86 -26.97
C GLY A 348 34.08 19.24 -27.61
N ASP A 349 33.05 19.37 -28.44
CA ASP A 349 32.73 20.59 -29.19
C ASP A 349 32.18 21.67 -28.26
N LEU A 350 32.90 22.78 -28.12
CA LEU A 350 32.45 23.95 -27.34
C LEU A 350 31.36 24.71 -28.12
N LEU A 351 30.11 24.65 -27.63
CA LEU A 351 28.95 25.26 -28.28
C LEU A 351 28.55 26.63 -27.72
N LEU A 352 28.89 26.91 -26.46
CA LEU A 352 28.62 28.19 -25.78
C LEU A 352 29.57 28.37 -24.59
N GLY A 353 29.97 29.60 -24.27
CA GLY A 353 30.75 29.93 -23.08
C GLY A 353 32.22 29.50 -23.19
N GLY A 354 32.71 28.74 -22.20
CA GLY A 354 34.07 28.21 -22.19
C GLY A 354 35.11 29.06 -21.45
N GLY A 355 34.70 29.99 -20.58
CA GLY A 355 35.64 30.76 -19.77
C GLY A 355 35.03 31.54 -18.60
N ALA A 356 35.90 32.28 -17.91
CA ALA A 356 35.49 33.38 -17.04
C ALA A 356 35.19 34.63 -17.91
N PRO A 357 34.18 35.44 -17.56
CA PRO A 357 33.90 36.68 -18.26
C PRO A 357 34.99 37.73 -17.97
N SER A 358 35.39 38.51 -18.98
CA SER A 358 36.47 39.49 -18.90
C SER A 358 36.01 40.94 -18.64
N ASP A 359 34.70 41.15 -18.48
CA ASP A 359 34.07 42.45 -18.27
C ASP A 359 33.87 42.82 -16.77
N ARG A 360 34.24 41.92 -15.85
CA ARG A 360 33.97 42.03 -14.42
C ARG A 360 35.05 41.37 -13.56
N GLU A 361 35.14 41.83 -12.32
CA GLU A 361 35.92 41.18 -11.24
C GLU A 361 35.06 40.10 -10.54
N GLY A 362 35.68 39.29 -9.67
CA GLY A 362 35.02 38.20 -8.95
C GLY A 362 35.08 36.84 -9.67
N TYR A 363 34.70 35.78 -8.97
CA TYR A 363 34.88 34.38 -9.39
C TYR A 363 33.80 33.87 -10.36
N TYR A 364 33.43 34.67 -11.36
CA TYR A 364 32.39 34.32 -12.32
C TYR A 364 32.85 33.29 -13.37
N ILE A 365 31.92 32.45 -13.83
CA ILE A 365 32.07 31.50 -14.93
C ILE A 365 30.86 31.65 -15.85
N GLN A 366 31.09 31.67 -17.17
CA GLN A 366 30.03 31.70 -18.17
C GLN A 366 29.29 30.36 -18.23
N PRO A 367 27.94 30.33 -18.38
CA PRO A 367 27.20 29.13 -18.70
C PRO A 367 27.82 28.46 -19.94
N THR A 368 28.28 27.21 -19.80
CA THR A 368 29.12 26.55 -20.80
C THR A 368 28.52 25.24 -21.27
N ILE A 369 28.38 25.10 -22.59
CA ILE A 369 27.80 23.93 -23.25
C ILE A 369 28.89 23.25 -24.07
N PHE A 370 29.14 21.97 -23.79
CA PHE A 370 29.87 21.06 -24.67
C PHE A 370 28.90 20.08 -25.35
N ALA A 371 29.26 19.59 -26.53
CA ALA A 371 28.58 18.50 -27.23
C ALA A 371 29.58 17.51 -27.82
N ASN A 372 29.08 16.41 -28.39
CA ASN A 372 29.88 15.35 -29.03
C ASN A 372 31.06 14.85 -28.17
N THR A 373 30.91 14.88 -26.84
CA THR A 373 32.00 14.64 -25.90
C THR A 373 32.10 13.14 -25.62
N PRO A 374 33.27 12.48 -25.82
CA PRO A 374 33.42 11.06 -25.54
C PRO A 374 33.00 10.68 -24.12
N GLU A 375 32.28 9.58 -23.96
CA GLU A 375 31.71 9.17 -22.66
C GLU A 375 32.81 8.90 -21.60
N ASP A 376 34.02 8.54 -22.04
CA ASP A 376 35.22 8.32 -21.22
C ASP A 376 36.00 9.60 -20.87
N ALA A 377 35.65 10.74 -21.49
CA ALA A 377 36.31 12.01 -21.21
C ALA A 377 36.14 12.45 -19.74
N THR A 378 37.16 13.10 -19.18
CA THR A 378 37.16 13.55 -17.78
C THR A 378 35.96 14.43 -17.44
N ILE A 379 35.53 15.30 -18.38
CA ILE A 379 34.37 16.18 -18.19
C ILE A 379 33.02 15.45 -18.28
N MET A 380 32.98 14.22 -18.81
CA MET A 380 31.83 13.31 -18.77
C MET A 380 31.83 12.44 -17.51
N LYS A 381 32.99 11.98 -17.04
CA LYS A 381 33.09 11.11 -15.85
C LYS A 381 33.12 11.87 -14.50
N GLU A 382 33.76 13.03 -14.39
CA GLU A 382 34.00 13.74 -13.11
C GLU A 382 33.02 14.90 -12.82
N GLU A 383 32.72 15.13 -11.54
CA GLU A 383 31.89 16.25 -11.09
C GLU A 383 32.63 17.60 -11.23
N VAL A 384 32.04 18.51 -12.02
CA VAL A 384 32.60 19.86 -12.29
C VAL A 384 32.19 20.87 -11.20
N PHE A 385 30.96 20.76 -10.70
CA PHE A 385 30.37 21.61 -9.65
C PHE A 385 30.46 23.12 -10.00
N GLY A 386 30.06 23.44 -11.23
CA GLY A 386 29.99 24.77 -11.83
C GLY A 386 29.02 24.75 -13.03
N PRO A 387 28.77 25.87 -13.73
CA PRO A 387 27.67 26.01 -14.69
C PRO A 387 28.06 25.44 -16.07
N VAL A 388 28.28 24.13 -16.12
CA VAL A 388 28.85 23.41 -17.26
C VAL A 388 28.06 22.14 -17.53
N VAL A 389 27.64 21.96 -18.79
CA VAL A 389 26.84 20.80 -19.23
C VAL A 389 27.45 20.18 -20.50
N ASN A 390 27.34 18.86 -20.61
CA ASN A 390 27.62 18.12 -21.85
C ASN A 390 26.29 17.64 -22.43
N ILE A 391 26.05 17.89 -23.71
CA ILE A 391 24.85 17.45 -24.44
C ILE A 391 25.28 16.46 -25.52
N ASN A 392 25.06 15.17 -25.26
CA ASN A 392 25.35 14.07 -26.18
C ASN A 392 24.08 13.56 -26.87
N ILE A 393 24.26 12.86 -27.98
CA ILE A 393 23.19 12.30 -28.79
C ILE A 393 23.11 10.77 -28.58
N PHE A 394 21.90 10.22 -28.64
CA PHE A 394 21.62 8.79 -28.61
C PHE A 394 20.57 8.40 -29.67
N LYS A 395 20.43 7.09 -29.93
CA LYS A 395 19.48 6.53 -30.89
C LYS A 395 18.49 5.52 -30.31
N THR A 396 18.88 4.71 -29.33
CA THR A 396 17.99 3.68 -28.73
C THR A 396 17.87 3.81 -27.21
N GLU A 397 16.81 3.23 -26.63
CA GLU A 397 16.58 3.23 -25.19
C GLU A 397 17.70 2.49 -24.44
N GLU A 398 18.18 1.38 -24.99
CA GLU A 398 19.21 0.52 -24.40
C GLU A 398 20.57 1.23 -24.38
N GLU A 399 20.94 1.86 -25.50
CA GLU A 399 22.19 2.63 -25.64
C GLU A 399 22.26 3.76 -24.60
N VAL A 400 21.19 4.55 -24.48
CA VAL A 400 21.19 5.70 -23.58
C VAL A 400 21.04 5.32 -22.13
N LEU A 401 20.33 4.22 -21.81
CA LEU A 401 20.27 3.69 -20.45
C LEU A 401 21.65 3.20 -20.00
N GLN A 402 22.39 2.50 -20.88
CA GLN A 402 23.77 2.09 -20.61
C GLN A 402 24.69 3.31 -20.40
N LYS A 403 24.66 4.31 -21.29
CA LYS A 403 25.44 5.56 -21.14
C LYS A 403 25.09 6.32 -19.86
N ALA A 404 23.81 6.46 -19.54
CA ALA A 404 23.34 7.14 -18.33
C ALA A 404 23.88 6.46 -17.06
N ASN A 405 23.91 5.12 -17.03
CA ASN A 405 24.40 4.33 -15.91
C ASN A 405 25.92 4.14 -15.86
N ASP A 406 26.66 4.32 -16.96
CA ASP A 406 28.13 4.23 -17.02
C ASP A 406 28.83 5.41 -16.30
N THR A 407 28.73 5.37 -14.97
CA THR A 407 29.36 6.29 -14.04
C THR A 407 29.42 5.66 -12.63
N GLU A 408 30.41 6.06 -11.85
CA GLU A 408 30.54 5.73 -10.42
C GLU A 408 29.57 6.53 -9.53
N TYR A 409 28.86 7.51 -10.09
CA TYR A 409 27.88 8.33 -9.39
C TYR A 409 26.45 7.77 -9.52
N GLY A 410 25.55 8.22 -8.67
CA GLY A 410 24.16 7.74 -8.65
C GLY A 410 23.22 8.59 -7.78
N LEU A 411 23.43 9.91 -7.73
CA LEU A 411 22.64 10.78 -6.85
C LEU A 411 21.22 11.03 -7.37
N TYR A 412 21.14 11.58 -8.57
CA TYR A 412 19.89 11.98 -9.23
C TYR A 412 19.97 11.62 -10.73
N ALA A 413 18.85 11.32 -11.36
CA ALA A 413 18.73 11.15 -12.81
C ALA A 413 17.38 11.70 -13.31
N SER A 414 17.19 11.84 -14.62
CA SER A 414 15.90 12.28 -15.17
C SER A 414 15.60 11.69 -16.54
N VAL A 415 14.33 11.52 -16.85
CA VAL A 415 13.82 11.12 -18.16
C VAL A 415 12.64 12.01 -18.56
N TYR A 416 12.66 12.51 -19.79
CA TYR A 416 11.58 13.28 -20.41
C TYR A 416 11.04 12.50 -21.61
N THR A 417 9.76 12.14 -21.54
CA THR A 417 9.06 11.22 -22.46
C THR A 417 7.55 11.32 -22.22
N LYS A 418 6.71 11.15 -23.24
CA LYS A 418 5.24 11.05 -23.06
C LYS A 418 4.78 9.58 -22.96
N ASP A 419 5.54 8.65 -23.53
CA ASP A 419 5.43 7.21 -23.28
C ASP A 419 5.64 6.92 -21.78
N ILE A 420 4.59 6.36 -21.15
CA ILE A 420 4.53 6.01 -19.72
C ILE A 420 5.31 4.72 -19.41
N ASP A 421 5.36 3.79 -20.35
CA ASP A 421 6.08 2.53 -20.18
C ASP A 421 7.58 2.80 -20.25
N ARG A 422 8.02 3.67 -21.17
CA ARG A 422 9.39 4.22 -21.21
C ARG A 422 9.73 4.96 -19.92
N ALA A 423 8.83 5.81 -19.42
CA ALA A 423 9.04 6.50 -18.15
C ALA A 423 9.28 5.52 -16.99
N LEU A 424 8.52 4.43 -16.93
CA LEU A 424 8.68 3.39 -15.91
C LEU A 424 9.93 2.51 -16.14
N ARG A 425 10.25 2.15 -17.39
CA ARG A 425 11.51 1.47 -17.77
C ARG A 425 12.72 2.26 -17.29
N PHE A 426 12.76 3.57 -17.55
CA PHE A 426 13.85 4.45 -17.11
C PHE A 426 13.84 4.71 -15.60
N ALA A 427 12.66 4.89 -14.97
CA ALA A 427 12.57 5.04 -13.51
C ALA A 427 13.07 3.80 -12.75
N LYS A 428 12.91 2.60 -13.32
CA LYS A 428 13.43 1.34 -12.78
C LYS A 428 14.90 1.09 -13.16
N GLY A 429 15.30 1.47 -14.38
CA GLY A 429 16.60 1.15 -14.95
C GLY A 429 17.72 2.12 -14.62
N LEU A 430 17.42 3.39 -14.31
CA LEU A 430 18.43 4.39 -13.97
C LEU A 430 18.98 4.15 -12.56
N GLU A 431 20.30 3.95 -12.44
CA GLU A 431 20.98 3.63 -11.18
C GLU A 431 21.21 4.87 -10.29
N ALA A 432 20.14 5.61 -10.00
CA ALA A 432 20.15 6.82 -9.20
C ALA A 432 19.15 6.77 -8.03
N GLY A 433 19.52 7.38 -6.90
CA GLY A 433 18.69 7.40 -5.69
C GLY A 433 17.48 8.34 -5.74
N THR A 434 17.34 9.13 -6.79
CA THR A 434 16.12 9.86 -7.13
C THR A 434 16.04 10.00 -8.65
N VAL A 435 14.90 9.65 -9.25
CA VAL A 435 14.67 9.78 -10.70
C VAL A 435 13.49 10.70 -10.97
N GLY A 436 13.74 11.79 -11.69
CA GLY A 436 12.70 12.71 -12.15
C GLY A 436 12.09 12.25 -13.48
N VAL A 437 10.78 12.00 -13.50
CA VAL A 437 10.02 11.69 -14.72
C VAL A 437 9.27 12.95 -15.16
N ASN A 438 9.61 13.49 -16.33
CA ASN A 438 9.12 14.78 -16.83
C ASN A 438 9.26 15.91 -15.79
N CYS A 439 10.33 15.86 -15.00
CA CYS A 439 10.76 16.87 -14.04
C CYS A 439 12.25 16.60 -13.73
N THR A 440 12.94 17.57 -13.13
CA THR A 440 14.37 17.41 -12.83
C THR A 440 14.84 18.26 -11.66
N SER A 441 16.13 18.16 -11.32
CA SER A 441 16.77 18.92 -10.24
C SER A 441 16.52 20.44 -10.39
N PRO A 442 16.24 21.18 -9.30
CA PRO A 442 16.30 20.76 -7.89
C PRO A 442 15.00 20.15 -7.33
N THR A 443 14.09 19.63 -8.17
CA THR A 443 12.80 19.08 -7.72
C THR A 443 12.97 17.76 -6.95
N THR A 444 12.39 17.66 -5.75
CA THR A 444 12.33 16.43 -4.95
C THR A 444 10.95 16.24 -4.33
N GLY A 445 10.55 14.98 -4.11
CA GLY A 445 9.37 14.65 -3.30
C GLY A 445 9.65 14.89 -1.81
N LYS A 446 8.77 15.59 -1.10
CA LYS A 446 8.99 15.91 0.32
C LYS A 446 8.92 14.67 1.22
N ASP A 447 7.94 13.80 0.99
CA ASP A 447 7.63 12.61 1.77
C ASP A 447 8.42 11.35 1.35
N MET A 448 9.54 11.57 0.66
CA MET A 448 10.39 10.55 0.02
C MET A 448 11.85 10.70 0.44
N PRO A 449 12.64 9.61 0.34
CA PRO A 449 14.07 9.66 0.61
C PRO A 449 14.83 10.32 -0.55
N PHE A 450 15.86 11.08 -0.20
CA PHE A 450 16.93 11.50 -1.08
C PHE A 450 18.23 10.79 -0.68
N GLY A 451 19.11 10.54 -1.64
CA GLY A 451 20.50 10.16 -1.37
C GLY A 451 21.08 9.11 -2.31
N GLY A 452 22.41 9.06 -2.41
CA GLY A 452 23.08 8.42 -3.55
C GLY A 452 23.07 6.89 -3.65
N TYR A 453 23.02 6.40 -4.88
CA TYR A 453 23.54 5.08 -5.30
C TYR A 453 25.07 5.17 -5.52
N LYS A 454 25.73 4.01 -5.63
CA LYS A 454 27.17 3.87 -5.93
C LYS A 454 28.05 4.78 -5.04
N SER A 455 28.97 5.54 -5.61
CA SER A 455 29.85 6.46 -4.85
C SER A 455 29.20 7.82 -4.51
N SER A 456 27.93 8.04 -4.87
CA SER A 456 27.19 9.26 -4.49
C SER A 456 26.64 9.24 -3.06
N GLY A 457 26.69 8.14 -2.32
CA GLY A 457 26.28 8.18 -0.91
C GLY A 457 26.12 6.83 -0.19
N SER A 458 25.78 6.92 1.10
CA SER A 458 25.43 5.78 1.96
C SER A 458 24.43 6.23 3.05
N GLY A 459 23.28 5.56 3.11
CA GLY A 459 22.11 6.05 3.86
C GLY A 459 21.17 6.92 2.99
N ARG A 460 20.14 7.51 3.59
CA ARG A 460 19.19 8.42 2.91
C ARG A 460 18.72 9.52 3.86
N GLU A 461 18.64 10.76 3.39
CA GLU A 461 17.98 11.85 4.12
C GLU A 461 16.55 12.06 3.58
N GLY A 462 15.55 12.20 4.44
CA GLY A 462 14.16 12.40 4.00
C GLY A 462 13.09 12.29 5.08
N GLU A 463 11.91 12.82 4.76
CA GLU A 463 10.66 12.64 5.52
C GLU A 463 9.91 11.42 4.95
N PRO A 464 8.99 10.77 5.69
CA PRO A 464 8.60 11.04 7.07
C PRO A 464 9.55 10.45 8.12
N PHE A 465 10.28 9.37 7.82
CA PHE A 465 11.11 8.66 8.81
C PHE A 465 12.53 8.30 8.35
N TYR A 466 12.90 8.55 7.08
CA TYR A 466 14.19 8.09 6.55
C TYR A 466 15.38 8.72 7.30
N SER A 467 15.39 10.04 7.51
CA SER A 467 16.44 10.67 8.31
C SER A 467 16.45 10.22 9.77
N LEU A 468 15.28 9.92 10.38
CA LEU A 468 15.22 9.47 11.78
C LEU A 468 15.97 8.14 11.95
N ASN A 469 15.85 7.24 10.97
CA ASN A 469 16.48 5.93 11.02
C ASN A 469 18.01 5.97 11.00
N ASN A 470 18.63 7.04 10.50
CA ASN A 470 20.09 7.25 10.53
C ASN A 470 20.63 7.61 11.93
N PHE A 471 19.77 7.94 12.89
CA PHE A 471 20.19 8.45 14.20
C PHE A 471 19.71 7.56 15.36
N LEU A 472 19.42 6.29 15.05
CA LEU A 472 18.80 5.30 15.94
C LEU A 472 19.52 3.95 15.89
N GLU A 473 20.09 3.56 17.03
CA GLU A 473 20.55 2.20 17.32
C GLU A 473 19.37 1.24 17.46
N THR A 474 19.52 -0.01 17.01
CA THR A 474 18.52 -1.06 17.21
C THR A 474 19.04 -2.08 18.23
N LYS A 475 18.47 -2.08 19.43
CA LYS A 475 18.79 -3.06 20.48
C LYS A 475 17.69 -4.12 20.55
N SER A 476 18.02 -5.37 20.22
CA SER A 476 17.20 -6.51 20.64
C SER A 476 17.29 -6.65 22.16
N ALA A 477 16.14 -6.81 22.81
CA ALA A 477 15.99 -7.27 24.18
C ALA A 477 15.17 -8.56 24.13
N GLU A 478 15.71 -9.60 24.73
CA GLU A 478 15.23 -10.98 24.67
C GLU A 478 15.04 -11.46 26.12
N ASP A 479 13.82 -11.84 26.49
CA ASP A 479 13.50 -12.41 27.81
C ASP A 479 13.10 -13.87 27.67
N ASP A 480 14.03 -14.76 28.04
CA ASP A 480 13.93 -16.23 28.12
C ASP A 480 13.06 -16.70 29.31
N GLY A 481 12.60 -15.79 30.18
CA GLY A 481 11.91 -16.15 31.43
C GLY A 481 12.82 -16.79 32.50
N GLY A 482 14.06 -17.15 32.14
CA GLY A 482 15.16 -17.49 33.03
C GLY A 482 15.37 -19.00 33.28
N GLY A 483 15.93 -19.72 32.30
CA GLY A 483 16.28 -21.14 32.46
C GLY A 483 17.49 -21.62 31.64
N SER A 484 18.67 -21.78 32.25
CA SER A 484 19.91 -22.18 31.57
C SER A 484 20.86 -22.96 32.50
N PRO A 485 21.69 -23.92 32.04
CA PRO A 485 21.74 -24.59 30.72
C PRO A 485 21.84 -26.16 30.75
N ARG A 486 21.46 -26.78 29.61
CA ARG A 486 21.89 -28.11 29.08
C ARG A 486 21.52 -29.42 29.84
N ASN A 487 21.23 -30.43 29.00
CA ASN A 487 21.31 -31.88 29.19
C ASN A 487 20.30 -32.61 30.11
N LEU A 488 19.67 -33.62 29.49
CA LEU A 488 19.11 -34.87 30.06
C LEU A 488 17.96 -34.80 31.08
N ASN A 489 16.92 -35.58 30.75
CA ASN A 489 15.95 -36.22 31.65
C ASN A 489 15.01 -35.35 32.52
N ILE A 490 13.72 -35.47 32.19
CA ILE A 490 12.50 -35.52 33.04
C ILE A 490 12.64 -35.17 34.56
N VAL A 491 11.72 -34.32 35.06
CA VAL A 491 11.17 -34.17 36.45
C VAL A 491 11.46 -32.85 37.26
N ALA A 492 10.43 -31.98 37.32
CA ALA A 492 9.94 -31.11 38.45
C ALA A 492 10.67 -29.80 38.97
N LEU A 493 9.88 -28.99 39.73
CA LEU A 493 10.03 -27.57 40.22
C LEU A 493 10.28 -27.45 41.77
N PRO A 494 10.36 -26.27 42.51
CA PRO A 494 10.07 -24.81 42.26
C PRO A 494 11.17 -23.79 42.81
N GLY A 495 11.03 -22.57 43.44
CA GLY A 495 9.97 -21.59 43.89
C GLY A 495 10.51 -20.20 44.41
N PRO A 496 9.89 -19.29 45.29
CA PRO A 496 8.62 -19.18 46.12
C PRO A 496 7.52 -18.06 45.80
N CYS A 497 6.18 -18.26 46.03
CA CYS A 497 5.11 -17.20 45.88
C CYS A 497 3.80 -17.32 46.77
N ARG A 498 2.75 -16.47 46.63
CA ARG A 498 1.66 -16.25 47.63
C ARG A 498 0.64 -17.38 47.95
N TYR A 499 0.30 -18.32 47.04
CA TYR A 499 -0.42 -19.54 47.46
C TYR A 499 0.47 -20.35 48.41
N CYS A 500 1.73 -20.49 48.00
CA CYS A 500 2.78 -21.14 48.75
C CYS A 500 3.08 -20.48 50.10
N ALA A 501 2.94 -19.16 50.21
CA ALA A 501 3.06 -18.44 51.48
C ALA A 501 1.92 -18.74 52.49
N ARG A 502 0.83 -19.39 52.06
CA ARG A 502 -0.23 -19.93 52.95
C ARG A 502 -0.15 -21.44 53.17
N THR A 503 0.68 -22.16 52.41
CA THR A 503 0.81 -23.65 52.48
C THR A 503 2.22 -24.15 52.81
N GLY A 504 3.22 -23.27 52.87
CA GLY A 504 4.64 -23.62 53.10
C GLY A 504 5.41 -24.06 51.84
N ALA A 505 4.80 -24.01 50.66
CA ALA A 505 5.38 -24.50 49.40
C ALA A 505 6.30 -23.46 48.71
N VAL A 506 6.52 -23.60 47.39
CA VAL A 506 7.46 -22.78 46.60
C VAL A 506 6.92 -22.57 45.14
N CYS A 507 7.07 -21.39 44.48
CA CYS A 507 6.65 -20.99 43.09
C CYS A 507 7.55 -19.85 42.49
N ARG A 508 7.79 -19.73 41.17
CA ARG A 508 8.55 -18.60 40.53
C ARG A 508 7.64 -17.79 39.59
N ILE A 509 8.17 -16.70 39.01
CA ILE A 509 7.55 -15.75 38.04
C ILE A 509 6.76 -14.59 38.71
N ALA A 510 7.04 -13.37 38.26
CA ALA A 510 6.28 -12.16 38.57
C ALA A 510 6.51 -11.06 37.51
N THR A 511 5.45 -10.60 36.84
CA THR A 511 5.48 -9.39 35.99
C THR A 511 4.11 -8.69 36.03
N PRO A 512 4.02 -7.33 36.01
CA PRO A 512 2.75 -6.61 36.17
C PRO A 512 2.15 -6.11 34.84
N ARG A 513 0.83 -5.87 34.85
CA ARG A 513 0.06 -5.25 33.75
C ARG A 513 0.55 -3.82 33.43
N ARG A 514 0.57 -3.43 32.13
CA ARG A 514 0.07 -2.11 31.66
C ARG A 514 -0.18 -2.02 30.14
N LYS A 515 -0.92 -0.97 29.76
CA LYS A 515 -1.61 -0.73 28.47
C LYS A 515 -0.67 -0.57 27.26
N ARG A 516 -1.22 -0.74 26.05
CA ARG A 516 -0.74 -0.15 24.78
C ARG A 516 -1.86 0.69 24.11
N PRO A 517 -1.54 1.71 23.30
CA PRO A 517 -2.50 2.43 22.44
C PRO A 517 -2.65 1.79 21.04
N TYR A 518 -3.57 2.34 20.24
CA TYR A 518 -4.09 1.82 18.97
C TYR A 518 -3.11 1.82 17.78
N TYR A 519 -3.29 0.84 16.89
CA TYR A 519 -3.04 0.94 15.44
C TYR A 519 -4.24 0.31 14.70
N HIS A 520 -4.63 0.88 13.55
CA HIS A 520 -5.98 0.76 12.98
C HIS A 520 -6.09 -0.01 11.64
N VAL A 521 -5.13 -0.88 11.31
CA VAL A 521 -5.17 -1.74 10.11
C VAL A 521 -4.58 -3.10 10.47
N THR A 522 -5.21 -4.22 10.06
CA THR A 522 -4.62 -5.56 10.22
C THR A 522 -3.63 -5.92 9.11
N GLU A 523 -2.85 -6.99 9.32
CA GLU A 523 -1.94 -7.49 8.30
C GLU A 523 -2.71 -7.95 7.05
N GLU A 524 -3.88 -8.56 7.19
CA GLU A 524 -4.66 -9.04 6.05
C GLU A 524 -5.44 -7.92 5.34
N GLU A 525 -5.85 -6.88 6.07
CA GLU A 525 -6.27 -5.61 5.47
C GLU A 525 -5.15 -5.01 4.61
N TYR A 526 -3.90 -5.09 5.06
CA TYR A 526 -2.72 -4.68 4.29
C TYR A 526 -2.41 -5.64 3.13
N GLN A 527 -2.41 -6.96 3.32
CA GLN A 527 -2.12 -7.94 2.27
C GLN A 527 -3.19 -7.98 1.19
N CYS A 528 -4.46 -7.70 1.54
CA CYS A 528 -5.43 -7.26 0.55
C CYS A 528 -4.94 -5.96 -0.08
N SER A 529 -4.75 -4.87 0.69
CA SER A 529 -4.37 -3.53 0.17
C SER A 529 -3.15 -3.50 -0.74
N MET A 530 -2.26 -4.48 -0.63
CA MET A 530 -1.20 -4.78 -1.58
C MET A 530 -1.77 -5.45 -2.83
N ARG A 531 -2.32 -6.67 -2.72
CA ARG A 531 -2.86 -7.38 -3.89
C ARG A 531 -3.96 -6.63 -4.62
N ILE A 532 -4.64 -5.65 -3.95
CA ILE A 532 -5.40 -4.55 -4.57
C ILE A 532 -4.56 -4.08 -5.74
N LEU A 533 -3.55 -3.25 -5.50
CA LEU A 533 -2.91 -2.40 -6.51
C LEU A 533 -2.08 -3.22 -7.53
N GLU A 534 -2.12 -4.55 -7.41
CA GLU A 534 -1.25 -5.51 -8.09
C GLU A 534 -1.88 -6.10 -9.36
N TYR A 535 -3.15 -5.78 -9.66
CA TYR A 535 -3.87 -6.27 -10.85
C TYR A 535 -4.25 -5.20 -11.89
N PHE A 536 -4.64 -3.97 -11.51
CA PHE A 536 -4.71 -2.88 -12.50
C PHE A 536 -3.31 -2.39 -12.90
N PHE A 537 -2.28 -2.73 -12.12
CA PHE A 537 -0.90 -2.33 -12.35
C PHE A 537 0.06 -3.52 -12.16
N PRO A 538 -0.11 -4.64 -12.90
CA PRO A 538 0.64 -5.88 -12.65
C PRO A 538 2.14 -5.69 -12.88
N ASP A 539 2.50 -4.81 -13.81
CA ASP A 539 3.87 -4.39 -14.14
C ASP A 539 4.47 -3.33 -13.19
N ARG A 540 3.66 -2.70 -12.30
CA ARG A 540 4.16 -1.78 -11.27
C ARG A 540 4.47 -2.54 -9.99
N GLU A 541 5.74 -2.54 -9.60
CA GLU A 541 6.16 -3.05 -8.30
C GLU A 541 5.49 -2.27 -7.15
N LEU A 542 4.80 -2.99 -6.27
CA LEU A 542 4.06 -2.38 -5.17
C LEU A 542 4.91 -2.21 -3.92
N ASN A 543 5.12 -0.95 -3.58
CA ASN A 543 5.78 -0.53 -2.36
C ASN A 543 5.16 0.80 -1.89
N LEU A 544 5.47 1.26 -0.69
CA LEU A 544 4.84 2.44 -0.08
C LEU A 544 4.93 3.71 -0.94
N HIS A 545 5.89 3.82 -1.86
CA HIS A 545 5.99 4.94 -2.80
C HIS A 545 4.98 4.82 -3.95
N THR A 546 4.85 3.65 -4.58
CA THR A 546 3.87 3.42 -5.66
C THR A 546 2.44 3.42 -5.14
N LEU A 547 2.17 2.85 -3.96
CA LEU A 547 0.84 2.93 -3.32
C LEU A 547 0.40 4.39 -3.09
N ARG A 548 1.32 5.28 -2.66
CA ARG A 548 1.04 6.72 -2.50
C ARG A 548 0.85 7.43 -3.84
N ALA A 549 1.63 7.08 -4.87
CA ALA A 549 1.43 7.62 -6.22
C ALA A 549 0.04 7.26 -6.75
N LEU A 550 -0.36 5.98 -6.64
CA LEU A 550 -1.67 5.48 -7.06
C LEU A 550 -2.82 6.09 -6.23
N ALA A 551 -2.64 6.29 -4.91
CA ALA A 551 -3.61 7.00 -4.08
C ALA A 551 -3.75 8.49 -4.44
N LYS A 552 -2.67 9.12 -4.92
CA LYS A 552 -2.66 10.51 -5.38
C LYS A 552 -3.30 10.65 -6.77
N GLU A 553 -2.89 9.82 -7.73
CA GLU A 553 -3.52 9.67 -9.05
C GLU A 553 -5.03 9.32 -8.93
N ALA A 554 -5.45 8.58 -7.89
CA ALA A 554 -6.87 8.35 -7.58
C ALA A 554 -7.60 9.58 -7.03
N ALA A 555 -6.95 10.38 -6.18
CA ALA A 555 -7.52 11.59 -5.58
C ALA A 555 -7.59 12.76 -6.58
N ASP A 556 -6.58 12.87 -7.44
CA ASP A 556 -6.51 13.83 -8.56
C ASP A 556 -7.40 13.39 -9.75
N GLY A 557 -7.96 12.16 -9.69
CA GLY A 557 -8.93 11.60 -10.64
C GLY A 557 -8.33 11.01 -11.92
N THR A 558 -7.03 11.12 -12.12
CA THR A 558 -6.29 10.78 -13.36
C THR A 558 -5.96 9.30 -13.55
N LEU A 559 -6.36 8.43 -12.62
CA LEU A 559 -5.91 7.03 -12.59
C LEU A 559 -6.49 6.18 -13.74
N THR A 560 -5.63 5.79 -14.69
CA THR A 560 -6.01 5.12 -15.95
C THR A 560 -5.83 3.59 -15.94
N PRO A 561 -6.84 2.84 -16.43
CA PRO A 561 -6.74 1.44 -16.86
C PRO A 561 -5.70 1.15 -17.96
N ALA A 562 -5.09 -0.03 -17.98
CA ALA A 562 -4.17 -0.49 -19.04
C ALA A 562 -4.90 -1.10 -20.26
N THR A 563 -4.43 -0.75 -21.49
CA THR A 563 -4.84 -1.18 -22.87
C THR A 563 -4.06 -0.30 -23.89
N SER A 564 -3.49 -0.73 -25.03
CA SER A 564 -3.30 -2.07 -25.64
C SER A 564 -2.15 -2.12 -26.69
N LEU A 565 -1.53 -3.29 -26.85
CA LEU A 565 -0.51 -3.73 -27.83
C LEU A 565 -1.08 -4.08 -29.24
N PRO A 566 -0.24 -4.26 -30.31
CA PRO A 566 1.21 -4.05 -30.47
C PRO A 566 1.54 -2.91 -31.50
N PRO A 567 1.95 -3.05 -32.81
CA PRO A 567 2.34 -4.18 -33.69
C PRO A 567 3.62 -4.00 -34.59
N GLY A 568 4.67 -4.79 -34.37
CA GLY A 568 5.51 -5.40 -35.45
C GLY A 568 6.78 -4.71 -35.99
N VAL A 569 7.85 -5.53 -36.18
CA VAL A 569 8.66 -5.73 -37.42
C VAL A 569 9.75 -6.79 -37.16
N SER A 570 10.18 -7.54 -38.20
CA SER A 570 11.08 -8.71 -38.12
C SER A 570 12.53 -8.42 -38.58
N PRO A 571 13.54 -9.30 -38.26
CA PRO A 571 14.96 -8.90 -38.18
C PRO A 571 15.88 -9.42 -39.31
N ALA A 572 17.15 -8.96 -39.33
CA ALA A 572 18.21 -9.53 -40.18
C ALA A 572 19.68 -9.28 -39.69
N GLN A 573 20.45 -10.38 -39.56
CA GLN A 573 21.90 -10.54 -39.83
C GLN A 573 22.98 -9.84 -38.96
N SER A 574 24.25 -10.31 -38.89
CA SER A 574 24.84 -11.66 -38.61
C SER A 574 26.40 -11.59 -38.57
N GLN A 575 27.08 -12.73 -38.31
CA GLN A 575 28.56 -12.97 -38.28
C GLN A 575 29.28 -12.42 -37.02
N GLY A 576 30.30 -13.06 -36.43
CA GLY A 576 30.99 -14.36 -36.58
C GLY A 576 32.02 -14.51 -35.42
N THR A 577 32.73 -15.61 -35.13
CA THR A 577 33.09 -16.86 -35.85
C THR A 577 33.59 -17.96 -34.88
N ASN A 578 33.37 -19.25 -35.21
CA ASN A 578 34.14 -20.47 -34.80
C ASN A 578 34.31 -20.81 -33.29
N GLY A 579 34.25 -22.07 -32.84
CA GLY A 579 33.85 -23.33 -33.50
C GLY A 579 34.69 -24.54 -33.07
N GLU A 580 34.14 -25.44 -32.23
CA GLU A 580 34.68 -26.78 -31.93
C GLU A 580 33.53 -27.75 -31.60
N GLU A 581 33.71 -29.05 -31.89
CA GLU A 581 32.74 -30.16 -31.77
C GLU A 581 33.12 -31.07 -30.56
N LEU A 582 32.30 -31.97 -29.96
CA LEU A 582 30.93 -32.44 -30.18
C LEU A 582 30.44 -33.19 -28.91
N SER A 583 29.20 -32.99 -28.45
CA SER A 583 28.49 -33.96 -27.58
C SER A 583 26.96 -33.78 -27.66
N PRO A 584 26.15 -34.86 -27.70
CA PRO A 584 24.70 -34.75 -27.84
C PRO A 584 24.01 -34.66 -26.48
N GLU A 585 23.58 -33.46 -26.09
CA GLU A 585 22.64 -33.25 -24.99
C GLU A 585 21.30 -32.71 -25.51
N GLU A 586 20.33 -32.67 -24.61
CA GLU A 586 18.89 -32.78 -24.87
C GLU A 586 18.29 -31.58 -25.65
N PRO A 587 17.16 -31.76 -26.37
CA PRO A 587 16.43 -30.63 -26.91
C PRO A 587 15.89 -29.78 -25.75
N GLU A 588 16.48 -28.60 -25.53
CA GLU A 588 15.94 -27.61 -24.59
C GLU A 588 14.44 -27.40 -24.91
N PRO A 589 13.54 -27.64 -23.94
CA PRO A 589 12.12 -27.41 -24.18
C PRO A 589 11.93 -25.92 -24.42
N VAL A 590 11.27 -25.57 -25.53
CA VAL A 590 10.92 -24.18 -25.84
C VAL A 590 10.13 -23.63 -24.67
N VAL A 591 10.73 -22.67 -23.95
CA VAL A 591 10.05 -21.97 -22.85
C VAL A 591 9.07 -20.97 -23.47
N GLU A 592 7.94 -21.49 -23.95
CA GLU A 592 6.75 -20.70 -24.21
C GLU A 592 6.31 -20.09 -22.87
N SER A 593 6.65 -18.81 -22.65
CA SER A 593 6.44 -18.10 -21.39
C SER A 593 4.99 -17.63 -21.22
N VAL A 594 4.04 -18.58 -21.31
CA VAL A 594 2.62 -18.28 -21.37
C VAL A 594 2.08 -17.79 -20.01
N SER A 595 1.48 -16.61 -20.00
CA SER A 595 1.18 -15.86 -18.77
C SER A 595 -0.32 -15.55 -18.55
N GLU A 596 -1.22 -16.03 -19.40
CA GLU A 596 -2.33 -15.18 -19.90
C GLU A 596 -3.81 -15.62 -19.65
N LEU A 597 -4.18 -16.46 -18.67
CA LEU A 597 -5.51 -16.29 -18.00
C LEU A 597 -5.53 -16.57 -16.49
N HIS A 598 -4.42 -17.02 -15.91
CA HIS A 598 -4.25 -16.98 -14.45
C HIS A 598 -2.99 -16.18 -14.13
N GLU A 599 -3.08 -14.86 -14.31
CA GLU A 599 -2.53 -13.95 -13.32
C GLU A 599 -3.23 -14.30 -11.99
N PRO A 600 -2.55 -14.91 -10.99
CA PRO A 600 -3.25 -15.61 -9.89
C PRO A 600 -3.96 -14.69 -8.88
N LEU A 601 -4.05 -13.40 -9.20
CA LEU A 601 -4.10 -12.29 -8.26
C LEU A 601 -5.33 -11.44 -8.56
N GLY A 602 -6.49 -12.06 -8.41
CA GLY A 602 -7.78 -11.39 -8.41
C GLY A 602 -8.22 -10.74 -9.70
N CYS A 603 -9.14 -9.81 -9.54
CA CYS A 603 -9.13 -8.57 -10.30
C CYS A 603 -8.95 -7.39 -9.35
N LEU A 604 -9.08 -6.19 -9.90
CA LEU A 604 -9.22 -4.94 -9.18
C LEU A 604 -10.48 -4.27 -9.75
N MET A 605 -11.14 -3.42 -8.97
CA MET A 605 -12.37 -2.73 -9.36
C MET A 605 -12.39 -1.29 -8.79
N ARG A 606 -13.01 -0.36 -9.52
CA ARG A 606 -13.24 1.01 -9.04
C ARG A 606 -14.49 1.04 -8.12
N ASP A 607 -14.33 1.49 -6.87
CA ASP A 607 -15.43 1.70 -5.93
C ASP A 607 -16.23 2.99 -6.25
N SER A 608 -17.36 3.23 -5.56
CA SER A 608 -18.21 4.42 -5.78
C SER A 608 -17.50 5.76 -5.55
N GLN A 609 -16.37 5.76 -4.85
CA GLN A 609 -15.58 6.95 -4.57
C GLN A 609 -14.44 7.10 -5.59
N GLY A 610 -14.49 6.36 -6.69
CA GLY A 610 -13.49 6.38 -7.74
C GLY A 610 -12.19 5.67 -7.37
N ARG A 611 -12.11 5.01 -6.20
CA ARG A 611 -10.87 4.41 -5.67
C ARG A 611 -10.73 2.95 -6.04
N PHE A 612 -9.50 2.51 -6.22
CA PHE A 612 -9.17 1.22 -6.82
C PHE A 612 -9.06 0.15 -5.70
N ARG A 613 -9.88 -0.92 -5.75
CA ARG A 613 -10.08 -1.99 -4.73
C ARG A 613 -9.91 -3.44 -5.25
N TYR A 614 -9.16 -4.27 -4.53
CA TYR A 614 -8.89 -5.69 -4.87
C TYR A 614 -10.17 -6.47 -4.90
N ILE A 615 -10.13 -7.51 -5.71
CA ILE A 615 -11.11 -8.56 -5.76
C ILE A 615 -10.35 -9.88 -5.95
N GLY A 616 -9.87 -10.48 -4.86
CA GLY A 616 -9.08 -11.73 -4.90
C GLY A 616 -9.72 -12.82 -5.75
N ALA A 617 -8.90 -13.68 -6.36
CA ALA A 617 -9.36 -14.55 -7.47
C ALA A 617 -10.45 -15.57 -7.07
N HIS A 618 -10.57 -15.81 -5.75
CA HIS A 618 -11.63 -16.59 -5.13
C HIS A 618 -12.99 -15.87 -5.01
N SER A 619 -13.07 -14.57 -5.29
CA SER A 619 -14.32 -13.80 -5.26
C SER A 619 -15.22 -14.14 -6.45
N GLU A 620 -16.49 -13.74 -6.40
CA GLU A 620 -17.46 -13.93 -7.49
C GLU A 620 -17.29 -12.90 -8.61
N ILE A 621 -16.78 -11.70 -8.30
CA ILE A 621 -16.81 -10.58 -9.25
C ILE A 621 -15.89 -10.78 -10.50
N PRO A 622 -14.65 -11.31 -10.41
CA PRO A 622 -13.81 -11.54 -11.60
C PRO A 622 -14.42 -12.63 -12.48
N PHE A 623 -14.92 -13.69 -11.84
CA PHE A 623 -15.56 -14.83 -12.48
C PHE A 623 -16.83 -14.40 -13.23
N ASN A 624 -17.74 -13.66 -12.59
CA ASN A 624 -18.97 -13.18 -13.20
C ASN A 624 -18.70 -12.24 -14.38
N ALA A 625 -17.64 -11.43 -14.31
CA ALA A 625 -17.21 -10.57 -15.41
C ALA A 625 -16.66 -11.38 -16.60
N ALA A 626 -15.86 -12.42 -16.35
CA ALA A 626 -15.36 -13.32 -17.38
C ALA A 626 -16.51 -14.03 -18.13
N VAL A 627 -17.52 -14.53 -17.40
CA VAL A 627 -18.73 -15.15 -17.99
C VAL A 627 -19.49 -14.14 -18.86
N CYS A 628 -19.65 -12.89 -18.41
CA CYS A 628 -20.33 -11.83 -19.16
C CYS A 628 -19.54 -11.30 -20.39
N ALA A 629 -18.28 -11.70 -20.56
CA ALA A 629 -17.39 -11.30 -21.66
C ALA A 629 -17.20 -12.39 -22.73
N ILE A 630 -17.84 -13.56 -22.57
CA ILE A 630 -17.91 -14.60 -23.60
C ILE A 630 -18.74 -14.06 -24.77
N GLY A 631 -18.15 -14.06 -25.98
CA GLY A 631 -18.84 -13.68 -27.22
C GLY A 631 -18.49 -12.32 -27.83
N LYS A 632 -17.39 -11.67 -27.43
CA LYS A 632 -17.05 -10.28 -27.84
C LYS A 632 -15.59 -10.15 -28.29
N GLU A 633 -15.39 -9.42 -29.39
CA GLU A 633 -14.15 -9.10 -30.15
C GLU A 633 -13.51 -7.75 -29.74
N ARG A 634 -12.17 -7.63 -29.89
CA ARG A 634 -11.32 -6.86 -28.96
C ARG A 634 -9.79 -6.78 -29.37
N PRO A 635 -8.92 -5.89 -28.80
CA PRO A 635 -7.44 -5.83 -28.97
C PRO A 635 -6.59 -5.93 -27.66
N LYS A 636 -5.27 -6.19 -27.71
CA LYS A 636 -4.47 -6.82 -26.61
C LYS A 636 -4.05 -5.93 -25.42
N GLY A 637 -4.51 -6.17 -24.19
CA GLY A 637 -3.89 -5.56 -22.98
C GLY A 637 -4.82 -5.16 -21.84
N SER A 638 -6.08 -5.63 -21.80
CA SER A 638 -7.07 -5.14 -20.83
C SER A 638 -7.08 -5.94 -19.53
N THR A 639 -6.14 -5.64 -18.63
CA THR A 639 -6.12 -6.14 -17.23
C THR A 639 -7.19 -5.46 -16.35
N LEU A 640 -8.36 -5.22 -16.92
CA LEU A 640 -9.39 -4.40 -16.30
C LEU A 640 -10.82 -4.83 -16.56
N ILE A 641 -11.55 -5.01 -15.46
CA ILE A 641 -13.00 -5.07 -15.45
C ILE A 641 -13.50 -3.64 -15.25
N PRO A 642 -14.16 -3.01 -16.24
CA PRO A 642 -14.76 -1.70 -16.06
C PRO A 642 -15.86 -1.79 -14.97
N PRO A 643 -16.09 -0.72 -14.19
CA PRO A 643 -17.17 -0.70 -13.22
C PRO A 643 -18.52 -0.91 -13.92
N PRO A 644 -19.53 -1.49 -13.23
CA PRO A 644 -20.88 -1.62 -13.79
C PRO A 644 -21.41 -0.25 -14.24
N LYS A 645 -22.22 -0.24 -15.31
CA LYS A 645 -22.71 0.99 -15.95
C LYS A 645 -23.35 1.92 -14.90
N VAL A 646 -23.04 3.22 -14.99
CA VAL A 646 -23.41 4.22 -13.97
C VAL A 646 -24.93 4.19 -13.72
N GLY A 647 -25.28 3.85 -12.49
CA GLY A 647 -26.63 3.48 -12.05
C GLY A 647 -26.56 2.46 -10.90
N SER A 648 -25.60 1.53 -10.97
CA SER A 648 -25.52 0.36 -10.07
C SER A 648 -24.40 0.41 -9.02
N TYR A 649 -24.62 1.18 -7.96
CA TYR A 649 -23.98 1.06 -6.63
C TYR A 649 -22.44 1.27 -6.48
N PRO A 650 -21.97 1.53 -5.24
CA PRO A 650 -22.74 2.10 -4.11
C PRO A 650 -23.41 3.44 -4.45
N PRO A 651 -24.52 3.82 -3.79
CA PRO A 651 -25.11 5.14 -3.99
C PRO A 651 -24.11 6.24 -3.65
N ALA A 652 -24.38 7.46 -4.14
CA ALA A 652 -23.64 8.65 -3.73
C ALA A 652 -23.57 8.76 -2.20
N LEU A 653 -22.47 9.30 -1.67
CA LEU A 653 -22.35 9.57 -0.24
C LEU A 653 -23.55 10.39 0.22
N LEU A 654 -24.27 9.87 1.21
CA LEU A 654 -25.47 10.49 1.76
C LEU A 654 -25.17 11.91 2.23
N THR A 655 -25.62 12.89 1.44
CA THR A 655 -25.54 14.30 1.81
C THR A 655 -26.30 14.48 3.13
N PRO A 656 -25.69 15.04 4.18
CA PRO A 656 -26.45 15.34 5.40
C PRO A 656 -27.58 16.31 5.05
N SER A 657 -28.82 15.90 5.34
CA SER A 657 -29.99 16.77 5.18
C SER A 657 -29.75 18.10 5.89
N PRO A 658 -30.09 19.25 5.26
CA PRO A 658 -29.80 20.55 5.84
C PRO A 658 -30.49 20.67 7.21
N SER A 659 -29.69 21.00 8.23
CA SER A 659 -30.16 21.18 9.60
C SER A 659 -31.20 22.29 9.67
N GLN A 660 -32.37 22.00 10.24
CA GLN A 660 -33.22 23.05 10.79
C GLN A 660 -32.63 23.50 12.13
N ASP A 661 -32.43 24.81 12.29
CA ASP A 661 -31.97 25.40 13.55
C ASP A 661 -33.01 25.21 14.65
N GLY A 662 -32.58 24.91 15.88
CA GLY A 662 -33.47 25.04 17.04
C GLY A 662 -33.07 24.26 18.30
N SER A 663 -32.46 24.96 19.25
CA SER A 663 -32.38 24.63 20.69
C SER A 663 -31.63 23.37 21.16
N SER A 664 -30.83 23.56 22.21
CA SER A 664 -30.61 22.56 23.27
C SER A 664 -31.64 22.87 24.39
N PRO A 665 -32.12 21.89 25.18
CA PRO A 665 -31.24 21.04 25.99
C PRO A 665 -31.51 19.53 25.89
N ALA A 666 -30.45 18.73 26.08
CA ALA A 666 -30.44 17.26 26.17
C ALA A 666 -31.02 16.53 24.93
N GLU A 667 -30.15 16.03 24.06
CA GLU A 667 -30.54 15.15 22.95
C GLU A 667 -31.10 13.82 23.51
N GLN A 668 -32.43 13.69 23.49
CA GLN A 668 -33.10 12.44 23.81
C GLN A 668 -33.00 11.49 22.61
N TYR A 669 -32.34 10.34 22.79
CA TYR A 669 -32.19 9.33 21.75
C TYR A 669 -33.56 8.86 21.24
N TYR A 670 -33.78 8.88 19.92
CA TYR A 670 -35.00 8.38 19.31
C TYR A 670 -35.06 6.84 19.39
N LEU A 671 -36.22 6.31 19.74
CA LEU A 671 -36.57 4.90 19.68
C LEU A 671 -37.95 4.79 18.99
N PRO A 672 -38.15 3.85 18.05
CA PRO A 672 -39.45 3.69 17.40
C PRO A 672 -40.53 3.18 18.38
N PRO A 673 -41.82 3.34 18.05
CA PRO A 673 -42.90 2.70 18.78
C PRO A 673 -42.66 1.19 18.98
N ARG A 674 -43.00 0.68 20.17
CA ARG A 674 -42.59 -0.67 20.61
C ARG A 674 -42.98 -1.79 19.64
N GLU A 675 -44.16 -1.71 19.05
CA GLU A 675 -44.66 -2.67 18.05
C GLU A 675 -43.76 -2.75 16.80
N ILE A 676 -43.15 -1.63 16.40
CA ILE A 676 -42.21 -1.56 15.27
C ILE A 676 -40.84 -2.13 15.68
N CYS A 677 -40.39 -1.81 16.90
CA CYS A 677 -39.18 -2.38 17.47
C CYS A 677 -39.24 -3.91 17.51
N ASP A 678 -40.33 -4.48 18.01
CA ASP A 678 -40.54 -5.94 18.07
C ASP A 678 -40.61 -6.56 16.66
N TYR A 679 -41.25 -5.90 15.69
CA TYR A 679 -41.27 -6.33 14.29
C TYR A 679 -39.86 -6.35 13.67
N TYR A 680 -39.08 -5.28 13.82
CA TYR A 680 -37.69 -5.20 13.33
C TYR A 680 -36.77 -6.22 14.01
N ILE A 681 -36.99 -6.50 15.30
CA ILE A 681 -36.25 -7.52 16.05
C ILE A 681 -36.60 -8.93 15.59
N SER A 682 -37.88 -9.26 15.38
CA SER A 682 -38.28 -10.59 14.90
C SER A 682 -37.62 -10.88 13.55
N ARG A 683 -37.70 -9.92 12.61
CA ARG A 683 -37.00 -9.98 11.32
C ARG A 683 -35.50 -10.19 11.46
N PHE A 684 -34.82 -9.45 12.35
CA PHE A 684 -33.38 -9.64 12.58
C PHE A 684 -33.06 -11.02 13.15
N LEU A 685 -33.86 -11.54 14.09
CA LEU A 685 -33.68 -12.86 14.68
C LEU A 685 -33.90 -13.99 13.66
N GLU A 686 -34.91 -13.85 12.81
CA GLU A 686 -35.30 -14.83 11.80
C GLU A 686 -34.43 -14.82 10.54
N GLU A 687 -34.03 -13.65 10.04
CA GLU A 687 -33.32 -13.52 8.75
C GLU A 687 -31.77 -13.48 8.89
N VAL A 688 -31.23 -12.98 10.02
CA VAL A 688 -29.80 -12.63 10.20
C VAL A 688 -29.14 -13.36 11.37
N HIS A 689 -29.75 -13.34 12.55
CA HIS A 689 -29.17 -13.89 13.80
C HIS A 689 -29.11 -15.42 13.77
N CYS A 690 -30.03 -16.06 13.04
CA CYS A 690 -30.11 -17.50 12.81
C CYS A 690 -28.84 -18.11 12.16
N THR A 691 -28.04 -17.29 11.48
CA THR A 691 -26.69 -17.65 11.00
C THR A 691 -25.60 -16.92 11.79
N HIS A 692 -25.80 -15.66 12.16
CA HIS A 692 -24.81 -14.85 12.87
C HIS A 692 -25.24 -14.58 14.32
N TRP A 693 -25.03 -15.57 15.19
CA TRP A 693 -25.53 -15.58 16.57
C TRP A 693 -24.75 -14.65 17.53
N PHE A 694 -25.02 -13.34 17.47
CA PHE A 694 -24.30 -12.28 18.23
C PHE A 694 -24.62 -12.18 19.73
N TYR A 695 -25.82 -12.59 20.14
CA TYR A 695 -26.36 -12.46 21.51
C TYR A 695 -27.22 -13.68 21.82
N SER A 696 -27.26 -14.20 23.06
CA SER A 696 -28.34 -15.13 23.42
C SER A 696 -29.70 -14.41 23.34
N ILE A 697 -30.71 -15.06 22.75
CA ILE A 697 -32.00 -14.43 22.45
C ILE A 697 -32.64 -13.86 23.72
N GLU A 698 -32.60 -14.63 24.82
CA GLU A 698 -33.08 -14.20 26.13
C GLU A 698 -32.37 -12.93 26.64
N ALA A 699 -31.04 -12.85 26.56
CA ALA A 699 -30.30 -11.68 27.04
C ALA A 699 -30.52 -10.45 26.13
N PHE A 700 -30.72 -10.67 24.82
CA PHE A 700 -31.04 -9.62 23.87
C PHE A 700 -32.43 -9.02 24.15
N LEU A 701 -33.48 -9.86 24.22
CA LEU A 701 -34.85 -9.41 24.49
C LEU A 701 -34.97 -8.73 25.86
N ASN A 702 -34.41 -9.30 26.93
CA ASN A 702 -34.38 -8.66 28.25
C ASN A 702 -33.68 -7.28 28.24
N ARG A 703 -32.69 -7.06 27.36
CA ARG A 703 -32.01 -5.76 27.23
C ARG A 703 -32.82 -4.77 26.41
N VAL A 704 -33.61 -5.23 25.43
CA VAL A 704 -34.61 -4.43 24.72
C VAL A 704 -35.74 -4.03 25.68
N ASP A 705 -36.30 -4.94 26.47
CA ASP A 705 -37.34 -4.61 27.45
C ASP A 705 -36.88 -3.56 28.46
N ARG A 706 -35.63 -3.67 28.94
CA ARG A 706 -35.00 -2.66 29.80
C ARG A 706 -34.68 -1.34 29.10
N THR A 707 -34.57 -1.32 27.77
CA THR A 707 -34.40 -0.11 26.96
C THR A 707 -35.70 0.67 26.84
N TYR A 708 -36.84 -0.01 26.78
CA TYR A 708 -38.19 0.61 26.73
C TYR A 708 -38.80 0.80 28.12
N SER A 709 -38.03 0.66 29.20
CA SER A 709 -38.49 0.80 30.59
C SER A 709 -37.88 2.04 31.26
N GLU A 710 -38.71 2.88 31.88
CA GLU A 710 -38.34 4.17 32.51
C GLU A 710 -37.35 4.07 33.71
N GLN A 711 -36.84 2.87 34.03
CA GLN A 711 -35.92 2.61 35.15
C GLN A 711 -34.68 1.80 34.72
N GLY A 712 -34.30 1.89 33.44
CA GLY A 712 -33.03 1.35 32.94
C GLY A 712 -31.79 2.12 33.46
N PRO A 713 -30.62 1.47 33.58
CA PRO A 713 -29.34 2.18 33.72
C PRO A 713 -28.99 2.90 32.41
N GLU A 714 -28.01 3.80 32.46
CA GLU A 714 -27.52 4.56 31.29
C GLU A 714 -27.20 3.63 30.10
N MET A 715 -27.69 4.00 28.91
CA MET A 715 -27.51 3.23 27.69
C MET A 715 -26.12 3.50 27.10
N SER A 716 -25.32 2.45 26.86
CA SER A 716 -24.04 2.61 26.16
C SER A 716 -24.23 2.92 24.68
N SER A 717 -23.28 3.66 24.12
CA SER A 717 -23.24 4.07 22.71
C SER A 717 -23.22 2.85 21.78
N SER A 718 -22.50 1.81 22.18
CA SER A 718 -22.44 0.54 21.45
C SER A 718 -23.76 -0.22 21.45
N TRP A 719 -24.54 -0.15 22.53
CA TRP A 719 -25.88 -0.76 22.55
C TRP A 719 -26.85 -0.01 21.64
N LEU A 720 -26.86 1.33 21.69
CA LEU A 720 -27.65 2.17 20.78
C LEU A 720 -27.23 1.97 19.31
N CYS A 721 -25.93 1.90 19.02
CA CYS A 721 -25.42 1.63 17.68
C CYS A 721 -25.83 0.25 17.16
N SER A 722 -25.86 -0.76 18.04
CA SER A 722 -26.37 -2.10 17.71
C SER A 722 -27.86 -2.06 17.37
N LEU A 723 -28.68 -1.39 18.19
CA LEU A 723 -30.12 -1.24 17.95
C LEU A 723 -30.40 -0.47 16.66
N TYR A 724 -29.72 0.64 16.39
CA TYR A 724 -29.92 1.39 15.14
C TYR A 724 -29.48 0.61 13.90
N ALA A 725 -28.43 -0.22 13.98
CA ALA A 725 -28.10 -1.13 12.87
C ALA A 725 -29.16 -2.24 12.66
N ILE A 726 -29.79 -2.72 13.74
CA ILE A 726 -30.91 -3.68 13.68
C ILE A 726 -32.18 -3.03 13.10
N PHE A 727 -32.52 -1.80 13.51
CA PHE A 727 -33.68 -1.08 12.97
C PHE A 727 -33.46 -0.68 11.51
N ALA A 728 -32.25 -0.30 11.10
CA ALA A 728 -31.90 -0.09 9.70
C ALA A 728 -32.18 -1.32 8.83
N LEU A 729 -31.82 -2.52 9.31
CA LEU A 729 -32.13 -3.79 8.65
C LEU A 729 -33.64 -4.08 8.65
N GLY A 730 -34.33 -3.89 9.79
CA GLY A 730 -35.76 -4.18 9.91
C GLY A 730 -36.67 -3.27 9.07
N ALA A 731 -36.31 -1.99 8.93
CA ALA A 731 -37.01 -0.97 8.14
C ALA A 731 -36.89 -1.16 6.62
N SER A 732 -36.04 -2.09 6.16
CA SER A 732 -35.74 -2.25 4.73
C SER A 732 -37.00 -2.59 3.91
N GLY A 733 -37.43 -1.66 3.06
CA GLY A 733 -38.60 -1.79 2.19
C GLY A 733 -39.74 -0.80 2.46
N ASN A 734 -39.69 -0.04 3.56
CA ASN A 734 -40.64 1.05 3.84
C ASN A 734 -40.19 2.37 3.16
N ASP A 735 -40.27 2.45 1.82
CA ASP A 735 -40.07 3.72 1.10
C ASP A 735 -41.22 4.69 1.43
N GLY A 736 -40.95 5.66 2.33
CA GLY A 736 -41.96 6.47 3.02
C GLY A 736 -42.82 7.44 2.19
N ARG A 737 -42.92 7.28 0.87
CA ARG A 737 -43.81 8.08 -0.01
C ARG A 737 -44.49 7.26 -1.11
N ALA A 738 -45.79 7.02 -0.90
CA ALA A 738 -46.79 6.85 -1.95
C ALA A 738 -46.66 5.64 -2.92
N SER A 739 -46.19 4.49 -2.45
CA SER A 739 -46.62 3.20 -3.00
C SER A 739 -46.85 2.18 -1.88
N GLN A 740 -48.03 1.53 -1.87
CA GLN A 740 -48.21 0.34 -1.04
C GLN A 740 -47.42 -0.80 -1.68
N SER A 741 -46.40 -1.29 -0.98
CA SER A 741 -45.68 -2.48 -1.42
C SER A 741 -46.64 -3.66 -1.52
N VAL A 742 -46.73 -4.25 -2.72
CA VAL A 742 -47.65 -5.35 -3.04
C VAL A 742 -47.37 -6.61 -2.20
N VAL A 743 -46.20 -6.68 -1.55
CA VAL A 743 -45.68 -7.89 -0.91
C VAL A 743 -46.09 -8.02 0.57
N ASN A 744 -46.33 -6.93 1.30
CA ASN A 744 -46.68 -7.03 2.74
C ASN A 744 -47.57 -5.87 3.25
N PRO A 745 -48.91 -5.97 3.17
CA PRO A 745 -49.85 -4.91 3.53
C PRO A 745 -49.95 -4.54 5.02
N SER A 746 -49.23 -5.25 5.89
CA SER A 746 -49.35 -5.17 7.36
C SER A 746 -48.11 -4.63 8.08
N ALA A 747 -47.11 -4.13 7.35
CA ALA A 747 -45.94 -3.50 7.98
C ALA A 747 -46.34 -2.19 8.69
N PRO A 748 -45.93 -1.97 9.96
CA PRO A 748 -46.24 -0.74 10.67
C PRO A 748 -45.43 0.45 10.14
N TYR A 749 -45.97 1.66 10.33
CA TYR A 749 -45.39 2.91 9.85
C TYR A 749 -44.44 3.54 10.88
N ASP A 750 -43.19 3.74 10.50
CA ASP A 750 -42.14 4.41 11.27
C ASP A 750 -41.89 5.80 10.68
N ASP A 751 -41.57 6.79 11.53
CA ASP A 751 -41.12 8.12 11.09
C ASP A 751 -39.67 8.08 10.53
N LYS A 752 -38.95 6.96 10.77
CA LYS A 752 -37.55 6.73 10.38
C LYS A 752 -37.41 5.60 9.36
N ASP A 753 -36.63 5.88 8.32
CA ASP A 753 -36.26 4.89 7.30
C ASP A 753 -34.89 4.24 7.59
N THR A 754 -34.52 3.24 6.78
CA THR A 754 -33.22 2.56 6.87
C THR A 754 -32.03 3.54 6.77
N THR A 755 -32.16 4.64 6.03
CA THR A 755 -31.11 5.65 5.83
C THR A 755 -30.87 6.47 7.10
N ASP A 756 -31.95 6.93 7.72
CA ASP A 756 -31.91 7.67 8.98
C ASP A 756 -31.31 6.82 10.11
N TYR A 757 -31.71 5.56 10.24
CA TYR A 757 -31.14 4.65 11.24
C TYR A 757 -29.63 4.41 11.04
N ILE A 758 -29.15 4.27 9.80
CA ILE A 758 -27.71 4.20 9.51
C ILE A 758 -26.99 5.52 9.86
N SER A 759 -27.63 6.66 9.63
CA SER A 759 -27.10 7.98 10.02
C SER A 759 -26.94 8.08 11.53
N MET A 760 -27.94 7.63 12.30
CA MET A 760 -27.92 7.59 13.76
C MET A 760 -26.86 6.64 14.31
N ALA A 761 -26.77 5.41 13.78
CA ALA A 761 -25.70 4.47 14.15
C ALA A 761 -24.30 5.08 13.91
N LYS A 762 -24.09 5.73 12.75
CA LYS A 762 -22.81 6.36 12.40
C LYS A 762 -22.40 7.53 13.30
N ARG A 763 -23.35 8.27 13.90
CA ARG A 763 -23.04 9.34 14.87
C ARG A 763 -22.40 8.81 16.15
N LEU A 764 -22.75 7.59 16.58
CA LEU A 764 -22.26 6.97 17.81
C LEU A 764 -20.86 6.36 17.65
N ILE A 765 -20.40 6.13 16.42
CA ILE A 765 -19.13 5.43 16.11
C ILE A 765 -17.91 5.95 16.89
N PRO A 766 -17.67 7.26 17.07
CA PRO A 766 -16.54 7.72 17.89
C PRO A 766 -16.60 7.18 19.33
N ALA A 767 -17.77 7.26 19.98
CA ALA A 767 -17.98 6.74 21.32
C ALA A 767 -17.91 5.20 21.38
N VAL A 768 -18.28 4.49 20.30
CA VAL A 768 -18.06 3.04 20.17
C VAL A 768 -16.57 2.68 20.10
N TYR A 769 -15.74 3.51 19.46
CA TYR A 769 -14.29 3.35 19.49
C TYR A 769 -13.67 3.73 20.85
N ASP A 770 -14.27 4.64 21.61
CA ASP A 770 -13.83 4.98 22.97
C ASP A 770 -14.27 3.95 24.03
N GLU A 771 -15.44 3.32 23.86
CA GLU A 771 -15.97 2.24 24.70
C GLU A 771 -15.13 0.95 24.55
N ALA A 772 -14.81 0.57 23.30
CA ALA A 772 -13.87 -0.51 22.94
C ALA A 772 -14.12 -1.86 23.67
N ASP A 773 -15.38 -2.18 23.92
CA ASP A 773 -15.84 -3.32 24.72
C ASP A 773 -16.49 -4.44 23.86
N ILE A 774 -17.11 -5.42 24.53
CA ILE A 774 -17.75 -6.55 23.85
C ILE A 774 -19.01 -6.14 23.07
N ASP A 775 -19.74 -5.11 23.51
CA ASP A 775 -20.86 -4.58 22.74
C ASP A 775 -20.38 -3.71 21.58
N SER A 776 -19.23 -3.06 21.70
CA SER A 776 -18.57 -2.31 20.62
C SER A 776 -18.26 -3.24 19.45
N ILE A 777 -17.71 -4.43 19.73
CA ILE A 777 -17.50 -5.50 18.76
C ILE A 777 -18.82 -5.86 18.03
N ARG A 778 -19.90 -6.09 18.77
CA ARG A 778 -21.21 -6.45 18.20
C ARG A 778 -21.80 -5.32 17.35
N ALA A 779 -21.72 -4.08 17.82
CA ALA A 779 -22.23 -2.90 17.14
C ALA A 779 -21.61 -2.74 15.74
N LEU A 780 -20.28 -2.82 15.66
CA LEU A 780 -19.55 -2.69 14.40
C LEU A 780 -19.83 -3.86 13.45
N ALA A 781 -19.97 -5.09 13.96
CA ALA A 781 -20.30 -6.26 13.15
C ALA A 781 -21.74 -6.24 12.59
N ILE A 782 -22.72 -5.78 13.37
CA ILE A 782 -24.11 -5.69 12.91
C ILE A 782 -24.29 -4.50 11.96
N LEU A 783 -23.62 -3.36 12.22
CA LEU A 783 -23.56 -2.24 11.29
C LEU A 783 -22.89 -2.64 9.95
N SER A 784 -21.89 -3.52 9.99
CA SER A 784 -21.29 -4.09 8.78
C SER A 784 -22.32 -4.86 7.92
N ILE A 785 -23.19 -5.68 8.52
CA ILE A 785 -24.26 -6.38 7.78
C ILE A 785 -25.26 -5.38 7.20
N ALA A 786 -25.70 -4.39 7.98
CA ALA A 786 -26.63 -3.35 7.53
C ALA A 786 -26.07 -2.54 6.33
N LEU A 787 -24.77 -2.25 6.35
CA LEU A 787 -24.08 -1.59 5.25
C LEU A 787 -23.83 -2.51 4.04
N GLU A 788 -23.70 -3.82 4.24
CA GLU A 788 -23.60 -4.80 3.15
C GLU A 788 -24.91 -4.91 2.37
N MET A 789 -26.03 -5.00 3.10
CA MET A 789 -27.39 -5.02 2.54
C MET A 789 -27.65 -3.78 1.66
N LEU A 790 -27.20 -2.61 2.13
CA LEU A 790 -27.22 -1.33 1.40
C LEU A 790 -26.11 -1.19 0.33
N CYS A 791 -25.45 -2.30 -0.04
CA CYS A 791 -24.37 -2.38 -1.02
C CYS A 791 -23.16 -1.49 -0.74
N SER A 792 -23.01 -0.96 0.48
CA SER A 792 -21.86 -0.14 0.91
C SER A 792 -20.66 -1.03 1.28
N ARG A 793 -20.27 -1.92 0.36
CA ARG A 793 -19.36 -3.08 0.61
C ARG A 793 -18.03 -2.69 1.26
N VAL A 794 -17.44 -1.55 0.85
CA VAL A 794 -16.18 -1.05 1.43
C VAL A 794 -16.37 -0.60 2.88
N ALA A 795 -17.47 0.09 3.21
CA ALA A 795 -17.75 0.50 4.58
C ALA A 795 -18.12 -0.70 5.47
N SER A 796 -18.89 -1.65 4.92
CA SER A 796 -19.19 -2.93 5.56
C SER A 796 -17.90 -3.66 5.98
N TYR A 797 -16.98 -3.89 5.04
CA TYR A 797 -15.71 -4.54 5.34
C TYR A 797 -14.89 -3.79 6.41
N LEU A 798 -14.77 -2.45 6.33
CA LEU A 798 -14.00 -1.67 7.31
C LEU A 798 -14.55 -1.78 8.74
N TYR A 799 -15.87 -1.80 8.92
CA TYR A 799 -16.46 -2.01 10.27
C TYR A 799 -16.36 -3.47 10.74
N MET A 800 -16.32 -4.45 9.83
CA MET A 800 -15.97 -5.84 10.17
C MET A 800 -14.52 -5.97 10.63
N GLY A 801 -13.58 -5.34 9.92
CA GLY A 801 -12.17 -5.25 10.29
C GLY A 801 -11.98 -4.64 11.68
N ALA A 802 -12.62 -3.50 11.94
CA ALA A 802 -12.59 -2.85 13.25
C ALA A 802 -13.20 -3.69 14.39
N SER A 803 -14.33 -4.38 14.13
CA SER A 803 -14.92 -5.34 15.08
C SER A 803 -13.94 -6.46 15.46
N ILE A 804 -13.24 -6.99 14.46
CA ILE A 804 -12.23 -8.05 14.65
C ILE A 804 -10.96 -7.52 15.33
N GLN A 805 -10.49 -6.29 15.01
CA GLN A 805 -9.40 -5.62 15.71
C GLN A 805 -9.71 -5.44 17.22
N MET A 806 -10.95 -5.09 17.57
CA MET A 806 -11.40 -5.03 18.97
C MET A 806 -11.43 -6.43 19.62
N ALA A 807 -11.92 -7.46 18.91
CA ALA A 807 -11.92 -8.84 19.41
C ALA A 807 -10.50 -9.40 19.62
N TYR A 808 -9.54 -9.05 18.75
CA TYR A 808 -8.12 -9.34 18.96
C TYR A 808 -7.60 -8.65 20.22
N SER A 809 -7.89 -7.35 20.38
CA SER A 809 -7.43 -6.52 21.51
C SER A 809 -7.98 -6.99 22.87
N LEU A 810 -9.21 -7.48 22.90
CA LEU A 810 -9.84 -8.08 24.09
C LEU A 810 -9.50 -9.57 24.28
N GLY A 811 -8.59 -10.14 23.48
CA GLY A 811 -8.09 -11.51 23.67
C GLY A 811 -9.07 -12.63 23.29
N LEU A 812 -10.19 -12.31 22.64
CA LEU A 812 -11.25 -13.27 22.28
C LEU A 812 -10.74 -14.40 21.39
N HIS A 813 -9.75 -14.12 20.53
CA HIS A 813 -9.07 -15.07 19.65
C HIS A 813 -8.22 -16.12 20.37
N ARG A 814 -7.91 -15.95 21.67
CA ARG A 814 -7.19 -16.93 22.51
C ARG A 814 -7.94 -17.30 23.79
N ASP A 815 -9.23 -17.02 23.88
CA ASP A 815 -10.04 -17.27 25.09
C ASP A 815 -9.44 -16.60 26.37
N GLN A 816 -8.72 -15.49 26.21
CA GLN A 816 -7.96 -14.78 27.25
C GLN A 816 -8.84 -13.82 28.07
N VAL A 817 -9.95 -14.35 28.57
CA VAL A 817 -10.95 -13.61 29.35
C VAL A 817 -10.52 -13.49 30.83
N PRO A 818 -10.98 -12.48 31.59
CA PRO A 818 -10.61 -12.33 33.01
C PRO A 818 -11.06 -13.52 33.87
N ASP A 819 -10.29 -13.88 34.92
CA ASP A 819 -10.64 -14.97 35.84
C ASP A 819 -11.97 -14.78 36.61
N THR A 820 -12.52 -13.56 36.60
CA THR A 820 -13.84 -13.21 37.17
C THR A 820 -15.00 -13.45 36.21
N CYS A 821 -14.72 -13.75 34.94
CA CYS A 821 -15.70 -14.03 33.89
C CYS A 821 -16.47 -15.33 34.22
N GLY A 822 -17.80 -15.28 34.22
CA GLY A 822 -18.62 -16.46 34.48
C GLY A 822 -18.48 -17.52 33.36
N THR A 823 -18.71 -18.80 33.65
CA THR A 823 -18.63 -19.86 32.63
C THR A 823 -19.50 -19.54 31.40
N LEU A 824 -20.75 -19.11 31.63
CA LEU A 824 -21.68 -18.70 30.57
C LEU A 824 -21.15 -17.52 29.74
N GLU A 825 -20.56 -16.53 30.41
CA GLU A 825 -20.01 -15.31 29.82
C GLU A 825 -18.77 -15.62 28.95
N ARG A 826 -17.89 -16.50 29.42
CA ARG A 826 -16.74 -17.01 28.65
C ARG A 826 -17.18 -17.75 27.39
N GLU A 827 -18.21 -18.59 27.49
CA GLU A 827 -18.80 -19.23 26.30
C GLU A 827 -19.40 -18.19 25.34
N GLN A 828 -19.99 -17.10 25.82
CA GLN A 828 -20.48 -16.00 24.95
C GLN A 828 -19.35 -15.30 24.20
N TYR A 829 -18.20 -15.12 24.83
CA TYR A 829 -17.01 -14.52 24.20
C TYR A 829 -16.39 -15.47 23.16
N ARG A 830 -16.31 -16.78 23.44
CA ARG A 830 -15.99 -17.83 22.45
C ARG A 830 -16.97 -17.83 21.28
N ARG A 831 -18.27 -17.70 21.54
CA ARG A 831 -19.31 -17.66 20.51
C ARG A 831 -19.17 -16.43 19.61
N LEU A 832 -18.94 -15.27 20.19
CA LEU A 832 -18.76 -14.03 19.43
C LEU A 832 -17.53 -14.11 18.52
N TRP A 833 -16.40 -14.60 19.03
CA TRP A 833 -15.19 -14.85 18.23
C TRP A 833 -15.47 -15.70 16.98
N TRP A 834 -16.05 -16.88 17.17
CA TRP A 834 -16.32 -17.80 16.07
C TRP A 834 -17.45 -17.34 15.13
N THR A 835 -18.34 -16.45 15.60
CA THR A 835 -19.36 -15.79 14.77
C THR A 835 -18.72 -14.73 13.85
N LEU A 836 -17.74 -13.96 14.35
CA LEU A 836 -16.94 -13.07 13.51
C LEU A 836 -16.13 -13.84 12.47
N PHE A 837 -15.43 -14.90 12.88
CA PHE A 837 -14.60 -15.77 12.01
C PHE A 837 -15.37 -16.36 10.81
N THR A 838 -16.68 -16.57 10.95
CA THR A 838 -17.51 -17.10 9.86
C THR A 838 -18.12 -15.99 9.01
N LEU A 839 -18.61 -14.92 9.63
CA LEU A 839 -19.20 -13.76 8.95
C LEU A 839 -18.18 -12.97 8.10
N GLU A 840 -16.96 -12.77 8.61
CA GLU A 840 -15.91 -12.08 7.86
C GLU A 840 -15.55 -12.83 6.57
N GLN A 841 -15.57 -14.17 6.55
CA GLN A 841 -15.30 -14.96 5.34
C GLN A 841 -16.40 -14.82 4.27
N GLU A 842 -17.59 -14.35 4.65
CA GLU A 842 -18.66 -14.02 3.71
C GLU A 842 -18.52 -12.59 3.17
N VAL A 843 -18.32 -11.61 4.06
CA VAL A 843 -18.09 -10.19 3.70
C VAL A 843 -16.84 -10.06 2.83
N ALA A 844 -15.75 -10.76 3.18
CA ALA A 844 -14.53 -10.88 2.38
C ALA A 844 -14.80 -11.38 0.95
N ALA A 845 -15.54 -12.47 0.81
CA ALA A 845 -15.80 -13.09 -0.49
C ALA A 845 -16.65 -12.21 -1.44
N ARG A 846 -17.61 -11.44 -0.88
CA ARG A 846 -18.46 -10.49 -1.62
C ARG A 846 -17.80 -9.14 -1.86
N GLY A 847 -17.00 -8.67 -0.92
CA GLY A 847 -16.21 -7.44 -1.01
C GLY A 847 -14.99 -7.56 -1.91
N GLY A 848 -14.47 -8.78 -2.09
CA GLY A 848 -13.28 -9.07 -2.89
C GLY A 848 -11.96 -9.02 -2.09
N ILE A 849 -12.04 -8.88 -0.77
CA ILE A 849 -10.93 -8.50 0.09
C ILE A 849 -10.57 -9.72 0.96
N PRO A 850 -9.33 -10.26 0.91
CA PRO A 850 -8.85 -11.30 1.81
C PRO A 850 -9.32 -11.19 3.27
N PRO A 851 -9.65 -12.32 3.92
CA PRO A 851 -10.14 -12.35 5.31
C PRO A 851 -9.16 -11.71 6.32
N VAL A 852 -9.71 -10.96 7.29
CA VAL A 852 -9.04 -10.32 8.46
C VAL A 852 -8.48 -11.34 9.48
N VAL A 853 -8.70 -12.64 9.28
CA VAL A 853 -8.26 -13.71 10.17
C VAL A 853 -7.49 -14.80 9.42
N ASP A 854 -6.16 -14.66 9.34
CA ASP A 854 -5.29 -15.75 8.88
C ASP A 854 -4.79 -16.62 10.05
N GLU A 855 -5.37 -17.82 10.23
CA GLU A 855 -4.95 -18.78 11.25
C GLU A 855 -3.49 -19.29 11.09
N ARG A 856 -2.84 -19.05 9.94
CA ARG A 856 -1.41 -19.33 9.71
C ARG A 856 -0.51 -18.32 10.43
N ILE A 857 -0.95 -17.06 10.51
CA ILE A 857 -0.21 -15.92 11.08
C ILE A 857 -0.64 -15.70 12.54
N LEU A 858 -1.94 -15.86 12.80
CA LEU A 858 -2.58 -15.50 14.05
C LEU A 858 -2.96 -16.77 14.82
N LYS A 859 -2.21 -17.05 15.90
CA LYS A 859 -2.45 -18.17 16.80
C LYS A 859 -3.82 -18.05 17.48
N VAL A 860 -4.83 -18.73 16.93
CA VAL A 860 -6.20 -18.84 17.47
C VAL A 860 -6.27 -20.06 18.40
N ASP A 861 -6.28 -19.81 19.71
CA ASP A 861 -6.33 -20.86 20.75
C ASP A 861 -7.75 -21.10 21.30
N THR A 862 -8.76 -20.43 20.74
CA THR A 862 -10.11 -20.38 21.29
C THR A 862 -10.88 -21.67 21.05
N ALA A 863 -11.30 -22.34 22.12
CA ALA A 863 -12.20 -23.47 22.02
C ALA A 863 -13.51 -23.09 21.30
N LEU A 864 -14.10 -24.04 20.56
CA LEU A 864 -15.48 -23.88 20.08
C LEU A 864 -16.43 -23.74 21.29
N PRO A 865 -17.48 -22.90 21.20
CA PRO A 865 -18.37 -22.68 22.32
C PRO A 865 -19.16 -23.95 22.64
N SER A 866 -19.36 -24.22 23.93
CA SER A 866 -20.22 -25.32 24.38
C SER A 866 -21.69 -24.99 24.16
N GLU A 867 -22.24 -25.38 23.00
CA GLU A 867 -23.67 -25.16 22.67
C GLU A 867 -24.65 -25.94 23.57
N GLN A 868 -24.14 -26.76 24.50
CA GLN A 868 -24.92 -27.34 25.61
C GLN A 868 -25.11 -26.36 26.78
N ILE A 869 -24.15 -25.45 26.99
CA ILE A 869 -24.24 -24.34 27.96
C ILE A 869 -24.86 -23.11 27.28
N LEU A 870 -24.57 -22.93 26.00
CA LEU A 870 -25.08 -21.88 25.14
C LEU A 870 -26.11 -22.42 24.14
N TYR A 871 -27.37 -22.50 24.58
CA TYR A 871 -28.48 -22.83 23.68
C TYR A 871 -28.59 -21.79 22.54
N PRO A 872 -28.44 -22.19 21.26
CA PRO A 872 -28.33 -21.27 20.12
C PRO A 872 -29.64 -20.62 19.66
N GLY A 873 -30.74 -20.82 20.39
CA GLY A 873 -32.04 -20.20 20.12
C GLY A 873 -32.93 -21.04 19.20
N MET A 874 -34.13 -20.52 18.92
CA MET A 874 -35.18 -21.27 18.20
C MET A 874 -34.96 -21.38 16.69
N HIS A 875 -34.01 -20.63 16.12
CA HIS A 875 -33.79 -20.50 14.68
C HIS A 875 -32.46 -21.13 14.21
N THR A 876 -31.61 -21.56 15.15
CA THR A 876 -30.28 -22.10 14.89
C THR A 876 -30.17 -23.49 15.51
N PRO A 877 -29.97 -24.58 14.73
CA PRO A 877 -29.84 -25.91 15.31
C PRO A 877 -28.52 -26.10 16.06
N LEU A 878 -28.48 -27.08 16.97
CA LEU A 878 -27.25 -27.48 17.68
C LEU A 878 -26.18 -28.00 16.70
N SER A 879 -24.92 -27.82 17.08
CA SER A 879 -23.72 -28.07 16.27
C SER A 879 -23.62 -27.24 15.00
N TRP A 880 -24.48 -26.26 14.76
CA TRP A 880 -24.47 -25.50 13.50
C TRP A 880 -23.17 -24.70 13.33
N LEU A 881 -22.70 -24.00 14.36
CA LEU A 881 -21.48 -23.19 14.23
C LEU A 881 -20.22 -24.05 14.18
N SER A 882 -20.11 -25.11 14.98
CA SER A 882 -18.95 -26.01 14.90
C SER A 882 -18.85 -26.64 13.50
N THR A 883 -19.99 -26.98 12.92
CA THR A 883 -20.09 -27.46 11.53
C THR A 883 -19.71 -26.35 10.53
N TRP A 884 -20.26 -25.13 10.67
CA TRP A 884 -19.93 -24.01 9.76
C TRP A 884 -18.47 -23.55 9.85
N VAL A 885 -17.89 -23.44 11.05
CA VAL A 885 -16.46 -23.11 11.27
C VAL A 885 -15.55 -24.15 10.59
N SER A 886 -15.88 -25.45 10.66
CA SER A 886 -15.09 -26.49 10.00
C SER A 886 -15.12 -26.40 8.47
N LEU A 887 -16.27 -26.05 7.87
CA LEU A 887 -16.36 -25.77 6.43
C LEU A 887 -15.71 -24.44 6.05
N CYS A 888 -15.78 -23.42 6.92
CA CYS A 888 -15.09 -22.14 6.73
C CYS A 888 -13.57 -22.33 6.65
N ARG A 889 -12.99 -23.19 7.50
CA ARG A 889 -11.58 -23.61 7.40
C ARG A 889 -11.27 -24.31 6.08
N LEU A 890 -12.05 -25.33 5.71
CA LEU A 890 -11.88 -26.02 4.42
C LEU A 890 -12.05 -25.09 3.21
N LYS A 891 -12.91 -24.06 3.31
CA LYS A 891 -13.02 -22.99 2.31
C LYS A 891 -11.74 -22.13 2.26
N ARG A 892 -11.15 -21.77 3.40
CA ARG A 892 -9.85 -21.05 3.47
C ARG A 892 -8.73 -21.91 2.85
N GLU A 893 -8.70 -23.23 3.10
CA GLU A 893 -7.77 -24.18 2.46
C GLU A 893 -7.95 -24.24 0.93
N ILE A 894 -9.19 -24.36 0.44
CA ILE A 894 -9.51 -24.30 -1.01
C ILE A 894 -9.05 -22.98 -1.62
N ILE A 895 -9.26 -21.85 -0.93
CA ILE A 895 -8.79 -20.54 -1.39
C ILE A 895 -7.26 -20.53 -1.52
N GLN A 896 -6.54 -20.98 -0.50
CA GLN A 896 -5.06 -20.96 -0.50
C GLN A 896 -4.45 -21.91 -1.54
N ALA A 897 -5.07 -23.06 -1.80
CA ALA A 897 -4.54 -24.08 -2.70
C ALA A 897 -4.93 -23.88 -4.18
N VAL A 898 -6.11 -23.32 -4.46
CA VAL A 898 -6.61 -23.11 -5.83
C VAL A 898 -6.35 -21.68 -6.33
N TYR A 899 -6.20 -20.72 -5.41
CA TYR A 899 -5.98 -19.30 -5.71
C TYR A 899 -4.76 -18.76 -4.91
N PRO A 900 -3.55 -19.32 -5.11
CA PRO A 900 -2.36 -19.05 -4.29
C PRO A 900 -1.75 -17.65 -4.43
N GLU A 901 -0.81 -17.34 -3.53
CA GLU A 901 -0.27 -15.99 -3.28
C GLU A 901 1.15 -15.83 -3.90
N ARG A 902 1.60 -14.59 -4.20
CA ARG A 902 2.76 -14.28 -5.08
C ARG A 902 4.12 -14.94 -4.74
N THR A 903 4.32 -15.50 -3.56
CA THR A 903 5.65 -15.91 -3.04
C THR A 903 6.08 -17.33 -3.42
N ALA A 904 5.29 -18.07 -4.20
CA ALA A 904 5.62 -19.41 -4.70
C ALA A 904 5.92 -19.40 -6.21
N ASN A 905 6.85 -20.26 -6.65
CA ASN A 905 7.35 -20.34 -8.03
C ASN A 905 7.67 -21.81 -8.38
N PRO A 906 7.29 -22.37 -9.54
CA PRO A 906 6.44 -21.80 -10.61
C PRO A 906 4.94 -22.05 -10.40
N ARG A 907 4.10 -21.60 -11.34
CA ARG A 907 2.62 -21.61 -11.26
C ARG A 907 1.99 -22.96 -11.68
N THR A 908 2.25 -24.04 -10.96
CA THR A 908 1.59 -25.35 -11.19
C THR A 908 0.55 -25.72 -10.13
N ILE A 909 -0.65 -26.13 -10.57
CA ILE A 909 -1.65 -26.76 -9.69
C ILE A 909 -1.67 -28.25 -9.99
N SER A 910 -1.45 -29.10 -8.98
CA SER A 910 -1.54 -30.56 -9.17
C SER A 910 -3.01 -31.03 -9.13
N PHE A 911 -3.37 -31.90 -10.08
CA PHE A 911 -4.64 -32.64 -10.06
C PHE A 911 -4.81 -33.45 -8.76
N SER A 912 -3.72 -33.89 -8.13
CA SER A 912 -3.75 -34.61 -6.85
C SER A 912 -4.24 -33.72 -5.68
N THR A 913 -3.85 -32.45 -5.65
CA THR A 913 -4.29 -31.47 -4.66
C THR A 913 -5.77 -31.17 -4.81
N ILE A 914 -6.24 -30.94 -6.05
CA ILE A 914 -7.66 -30.71 -6.35
C ILE A 914 -8.51 -31.93 -5.97
N SER A 915 -8.04 -33.14 -6.27
CA SER A 915 -8.70 -34.39 -5.87
C SER A 915 -8.79 -34.53 -4.34
N SER A 916 -7.71 -34.20 -3.63
CA SER A 916 -7.68 -34.26 -2.17
C SER A 916 -8.63 -33.27 -1.50
N LEU A 917 -8.77 -32.05 -2.05
CA LEU A 917 -9.72 -31.04 -1.59
C LEU A 917 -11.18 -31.44 -1.88
N LEU A 918 -11.45 -32.07 -3.03
CA LEU A 918 -12.77 -32.60 -3.37
C LEU A 918 -13.16 -33.75 -2.44
N LEU A 919 -12.22 -34.66 -2.15
CA LEU A 919 -12.40 -35.72 -1.16
C LEU A 919 -12.57 -35.17 0.27
N ALA A 920 -11.89 -34.08 0.63
CA ALA A 920 -12.09 -33.40 1.91
C ALA A 920 -13.49 -32.79 2.03
N LEU A 921 -14.03 -32.18 0.97
CA LEU A 921 -15.42 -31.71 0.92
C LEU A 921 -16.42 -32.87 1.06
N GLN A 922 -16.24 -33.95 0.31
CA GLN A 922 -17.11 -35.14 0.38
C GLN A 922 -17.07 -35.78 1.78
N LYS A 923 -15.87 -35.94 2.35
CA LYS A 923 -15.69 -36.43 3.73
C LYS A 923 -16.33 -35.50 4.75
N TRP A 924 -16.21 -34.19 4.58
CA TRP A 924 -16.88 -33.20 5.44
C TRP A 924 -18.40 -33.39 5.43
N LEU A 925 -19.02 -33.52 4.24
CA LEU A 925 -20.45 -33.79 4.09
C LEU A 925 -20.88 -35.12 4.73
N GLN A 926 -20.04 -36.16 4.64
CA GLN A 926 -20.28 -37.44 5.32
C GLN A 926 -20.23 -37.30 6.86
N THR A 927 -19.29 -36.51 7.39
CA THR A 927 -19.12 -36.25 8.83
C THR A 927 -20.06 -35.19 9.40
N MET A 928 -20.88 -34.54 8.56
CA MET A 928 -21.93 -33.62 9.00
C MET A 928 -22.90 -34.33 9.97
N PRO A 929 -23.31 -33.69 11.08
CA PRO A 929 -24.33 -34.24 11.97
C PRO A 929 -25.62 -34.58 11.22
N GLU A 930 -26.23 -35.74 11.50
CA GLU A 930 -27.40 -36.23 10.75
C GLU A 930 -28.56 -35.21 10.70
N HIS A 931 -28.83 -34.49 11.79
CA HIS A 931 -29.89 -33.49 11.86
C HIS A 931 -29.61 -32.19 11.08
N LEU A 932 -28.45 -32.09 10.43
CA LEU A 932 -28.07 -31.01 9.52
C LEU A 932 -27.98 -31.46 8.05
N LYS A 933 -28.26 -32.74 7.73
CA LYS A 933 -28.21 -33.29 6.36
C LYS A 933 -29.48 -32.98 5.56
N PRO A 934 -29.40 -32.89 4.21
CA PRO A 934 -30.49 -32.34 3.40
C PRO A 934 -31.73 -33.26 3.34
N ASP A 935 -31.53 -34.56 3.48
CA ASP A 935 -32.60 -35.57 3.41
C ASP A 935 -33.33 -35.79 4.75
N VAL A 936 -32.93 -35.09 5.82
CA VAL A 936 -33.49 -35.24 7.17
C VAL A 936 -34.50 -34.12 7.46
N PRO A 937 -35.76 -34.43 7.87
CA PRO A 937 -36.78 -33.40 8.11
C PRO A 937 -36.40 -32.36 9.20
N VAL A 938 -36.20 -31.12 8.77
CA VAL A 938 -35.80 -29.99 9.63
C VAL A 938 -37.03 -29.21 10.15
N PRO A 939 -37.08 -28.82 11.45
CA PRO A 939 -38.12 -27.93 11.99
C PRO A 939 -38.22 -26.61 11.21
N PRO A 940 -39.42 -26.03 11.01
CA PRO A 940 -39.60 -24.84 10.17
C PRO A 940 -38.65 -23.67 10.49
N THR A 941 -38.43 -23.38 11.77
CA THR A 941 -37.55 -22.30 12.24
C THR A 941 -36.06 -22.54 11.96
N HIS A 942 -35.62 -23.81 11.87
CA HIS A 942 -34.23 -24.18 11.58
C HIS A 942 -33.95 -24.30 10.07
N LYS A 943 -34.97 -24.35 9.20
CA LYS A 943 -34.81 -24.60 7.76
C LYS A 943 -33.83 -23.63 7.11
N ARG A 944 -33.92 -22.34 7.45
CA ARG A 944 -33.04 -21.29 6.91
C ARG A 944 -31.56 -21.56 7.25
N ALA A 945 -31.25 -21.85 8.52
CA ALA A 945 -29.89 -22.13 8.96
C ALA A 945 -29.30 -23.40 8.31
N VAL A 946 -30.09 -24.49 8.19
CA VAL A 946 -29.62 -25.73 7.55
C VAL A 946 -29.44 -25.53 6.04
N ALA A 947 -30.37 -24.87 5.36
CA ALA A 947 -30.25 -24.57 3.93
C ALA A 947 -29.05 -23.66 3.63
N ALA A 948 -28.77 -22.66 4.47
CA ALA A 948 -27.59 -21.82 4.34
C ALA A 948 -26.29 -22.65 4.42
N LEU A 949 -26.20 -23.60 5.36
CA LEU A 949 -25.06 -24.52 5.48
C LEU A 949 -24.84 -25.36 4.20
N HIS A 950 -25.91 -25.83 3.55
CA HIS A 950 -25.81 -26.52 2.26
C HIS A 950 -25.43 -25.58 1.10
N LEU A 951 -25.95 -24.36 1.07
CA LEU A 951 -25.58 -23.35 0.06
C LEU A 951 -24.11 -22.90 0.20
N HIS A 952 -23.58 -22.84 1.42
CA HIS A 952 -22.14 -22.68 1.64
C HIS A 952 -21.35 -23.89 1.13
N TYR A 953 -21.80 -25.11 1.40
CA TYR A 953 -21.13 -26.34 0.94
C TYR A 953 -21.05 -26.41 -0.59
N TRP A 954 -22.17 -26.29 -1.28
CA TRP A 954 -22.18 -26.26 -2.75
C TRP A 954 -21.45 -25.05 -3.30
N GLY A 955 -21.46 -23.91 -2.60
CA GLY A 955 -20.61 -22.76 -2.90
C GLY A 955 -19.10 -23.09 -2.86
N CYS A 956 -18.65 -23.95 -1.95
CA CYS A 956 -17.26 -24.43 -1.89
C CYS A 956 -16.94 -25.41 -3.03
N VAL A 957 -17.88 -26.31 -3.38
CA VAL A 957 -17.73 -27.20 -4.54
C VAL A 957 -17.63 -26.39 -5.84
N ILE A 958 -18.49 -25.38 -6.03
CA ILE A 958 -18.43 -24.46 -7.18
C ILE A 958 -17.10 -23.68 -7.16
N LEU A 959 -16.65 -23.16 -6.01
CA LEU A 959 -15.39 -22.42 -5.90
C LEU A 959 -14.16 -23.26 -6.33
N LEU A 960 -14.17 -24.56 -6.04
CA LEU A 960 -13.13 -25.53 -6.43
C LEU A 960 -13.20 -25.93 -7.91
N SER A 961 -14.41 -26.00 -8.50
CA SER A 961 -14.64 -26.60 -9.83
C SER A 961 -14.89 -25.59 -10.97
N ARG A 962 -15.32 -24.36 -10.67
CA ARG A 962 -15.62 -23.31 -11.66
C ARG A 962 -14.48 -22.95 -12.63
N PRO A 963 -13.17 -23.02 -12.27
CA PRO A 963 -12.11 -22.69 -13.24
C PRO A 963 -12.06 -23.70 -14.40
N PHE A 964 -12.32 -24.97 -14.12
CA PHE A 964 -12.32 -26.04 -15.14
C PHE A 964 -13.48 -25.88 -16.12
N LEU A 965 -14.68 -25.56 -15.63
CA LEU A 965 -15.83 -25.28 -16.50
C LEU A 965 -15.56 -24.08 -17.41
N LEU A 966 -15.12 -22.94 -16.85
CA LEU A 966 -14.77 -21.75 -17.64
C LEU A 966 -13.69 -22.07 -18.68
N SER A 967 -12.68 -22.86 -18.31
CA SER A 967 -11.62 -23.29 -19.22
C SER A 967 -12.10 -24.20 -20.34
N LEU A 968 -13.05 -25.11 -20.05
CA LEU A 968 -13.67 -25.96 -21.06
C LEU A 968 -14.42 -25.11 -22.09
N VAL A 969 -15.17 -24.09 -21.67
CA VAL A 969 -15.88 -23.17 -22.58
C VAL A 969 -14.91 -22.37 -23.46
N LEU A 970 -13.75 -21.96 -22.93
CA LEU A 970 -12.79 -21.09 -23.63
C LEU A 970 -11.73 -21.82 -24.49
N LYS A 971 -11.29 -23.02 -24.10
CA LYS A 971 -10.16 -23.74 -24.71
C LYS A 971 -10.50 -25.13 -25.30
N HIS A 972 -11.77 -25.53 -25.42
CA HIS A 972 -12.20 -26.90 -25.83
C HIS A 972 -11.41 -27.53 -26.99
N THR A 973 -11.14 -26.76 -28.05
CA THR A 973 -10.39 -27.22 -29.24
C THR A 973 -8.89 -27.37 -28.99
N ALA A 974 -8.31 -26.55 -28.13
CA ALA A 974 -6.87 -26.45 -27.86
C ALA A 974 -6.37 -27.29 -26.67
N LEU A 975 -7.26 -27.93 -25.91
CA LEU A 975 -6.86 -28.85 -24.82
C LEU A 975 -6.33 -30.19 -25.39
N ASP A 976 -5.34 -30.79 -24.73
CA ASP A 976 -4.91 -32.17 -24.99
C ASP A 976 -6.02 -33.18 -24.64
N SER A 977 -6.12 -34.26 -25.42
CA SER A 977 -7.13 -35.31 -25.29
C SER A 977 -7.20 -35.94 -23.88
N ASN A 978 -6.07 -36.12 -23.20
CA ASN A 978 -6.06 -36.66 -21.84
C ASN A 978 -6.54 -35.63 -20.80
N LYS A 979 -6.27 -34.34 -21.06
CA LYS A 979 -6.65 -33.23 -20.18
C LYS A 979 -8.14 -32.89 -20.31
N LYS A 980 -8.76 -33.04 -21.50
CA LYS A 980 -10.22 -32.82 -21.71
C LYS A 980 -11.10 -33.58 -20.72
N ILE A 981 -10.85 -34.88 -20.54
CA ILE A 981 -11.60 -35.76 -19.64
C ILE A 981 -11.67 -35.20 -18.20
N TRP A 982 -10.56 -34.62 -17.71
CA TRP A 982 -10.48 -34.04 -16.38
C TRP A 982 -11.27 -32.73 -16.26
N PHE A 983 -11.18 -31.88 -17.29
CA PHE A 983 -11.89 -30.59 -17.35
C PHE A 983 -13.40 -30.78 -17.53
N GLU A 984 -13.82 -31.75 -18.33
CA GLU A 984 -15.22 -32.18 -18.46
C GLU A 984 -15.76 -32.71 -17.13
N ARG A 985 -15.03 -33.60 -16.44
CA ARG A 985 -15.48 -34.17 -15.16
C ARG A 985 -15.64 -33.10 -14.07
N MET A 986 -14.70 -32.18 -13.96
CA MET A 986 -14.80 -31.04 -13.05
C MET A 986 -15.89 -30.05 -13.49
N GLY A 987 -16.09 -29.86 -14.80
CA GLY A 987 -17.20 -29.10 -15.36
C GLY A 987 -18.57 -29.67 -14.96
N LYS A 988 -18.77 -30.98 -15.11
CA LYS A 988 -19.98 -31.68 -14.64
C LYS A 988 -20.19 -31.48 -13.14
N THR A 989 -19.12 -31.62 -12.34
CA THR A 989 -19.13 -31.40 -10.89
C THR A 989 -19.57 -29.97 -10.52
N CYS A 990 -19.16 -28.97 -11.31
CA CYS A 990 -19.57 -27.57 -11.09
C CYS A 990 -21.07 -27.34 -11.40
N ILE A 991 -21.58 -27.98 -12.45
CA ILE A 991 -22.99 -27.87 -12.87
C ILE A 991 -23.91 -28.60 -11.88
N ASP A 992 -23.53 -29.81 -11.45
CA ASP A 992 -24.22 -30.60 -10.42
C ASP A 992 -24.40 -29.79 -9.12
N ALA A 993 -23.32 -29.13 -8.67
CA ALA A 993 -23.36 -28.27 -7.48
C ALA A 993 -24.28 -27.04 -7.67
N ALA A 994 -24.39 -26.50 -8.89
CA ALA A 994 -25.31 -25.42 -9.20
C ALA A 994 -26.78 -25.88 -9.26
N GLN A 995 -27.06 -27.07 -9.81
CA GLN A 995 -28.39 -27.69 -9.80
C GLN A 995 -28.85 -28.02 -8.37
N LYS A 996 -27.97 -28.56 -7.52
CA LYS A 996 -28.27 -28.86 -6.11
C LYS A 996 -28.46 -27.59 -5.29
N SER A 997 -27.69 -26.53 -5.57
CA SER A 997 -27.94 -25.19 -5.00
C SER A 997 -29.28 -24.61 -5.42
N LEU A 998 -29.67 -24.76 -6.70
CA LEU A 998 -30.96 -24.31 -7.22
C LEU A 998 -32.12 -25.01 -6.49
N ALA A 999 -32.04 -26.33 -6.32
CA ALA A 999 -33.05 -27.11 -5.59
C ALA A 999 -33.23 -26.62 -4.13
N VAL A 1000 -32.13 -26.30 -3.43
CA VAL A 1000 -32.20 -25.73 -2.06
C VAL A 1000 -32.84 -24.34 -2.05
N LEU A 1001 -32.53 -23.48 -3.03
CA LEU A 1001 -33.15 -22.16 -3.16
C LEU A 1001 -34.65 -22.23 -3.51
N GLN A 1002 -35.06 -23.20 -4.34
CA GLN A 1002 -36.48 -23.48 -4.61
C GLN A 1002 -37.21 -23.97 -3.36
N GLN A 1003 -36.59 -24.83 -2.54
CA GLN A 1003 -37.16 -25.25 -1.25
C GLN A 1003 -37.30 -24.08 -0.27
N LEU A 1004 -36.33 -23.16 -0.22
CA LEU A 1004 -36.42 -21.93 0.58
C LEU A 1004 -37.53 -21.00 0.08
N ALA A 1005 -37.70 -20.84 -1.24
CA ALA A 1005 -38.80 -20.05 -1.82
C ALA A 1005 -40.17 -20.66 -1.49
N ALA A 1006 -40.34 -21.98 -1.66
CA ALA A 1006 -41.56 -22.70 -1.30
C ALA A 1006 -41.87 -22.68 0.20
N ALA A 1007 -40.86 -22.45 1.05
CA ALA A 1007 -41.00 -22.27 2.49
C ALA A 1007 -41.09 -20.79 2.94
N ASN A 1008 -41.08 -19.83 2.00
CA ASN A 1008 -40.99 -18.39 2.26
C ASN A 1008 -39.85 -17.98 3.22
N ALA A 1009 -38.67 -18.59 3.03
CA ALA A 1009 -37.50 -18.47 3.91
C ALA A 1009 -36.25 -17.85 3.23
N LEU A 1010 -36.41 -17.33 2.00
CA LEU A 1010 -35.40 -16.48 1.34
C LEU A 1010 -35.42 -15.08 1.94
N SER A 1011 -34.24 -14.51 2.19
CA SER A 1011 -34.04 -13.21 2.82
C SER A 1011 -33.45 -12.18 1.88
N SER A 1012 -33.88 -10.93 2.05
CA SER A 1012 -33.28 -9.75 1.42
C SER A 1012 -32.51 -8.85 2.40
N MET A 1013 -32.64 -9.11 3.72
CA MET A 1013 -31.91 -8.38 4.77
C MET A 1013 -30.40 -8.69 4.78
N THR A 1014 -29.98 -9.78 4.15
CA THR A 1014 -28.55 -10.09 3.93
C THR A 1014 -28.27 -10.26 2.45
N ALA A 1015 -27.03 -10.00 2.02
CA ALA A 1015 -26.63 -10.23 0.63
C ALA A 1015 -26.51 -11.72 0.27
N PHE A 1016 -26.66 -12.65 1.23
CA PHE A 1016 -26.33 -14.08 1.07
C PHE A 1016 -27.13 -14.78 -0.03
N ASP A 1017 -28.46 -14.80 0.08
CA ASP A 1017 -29.32 -15.59 -0.82
C ASP A 1017 -29.22 -15.08 -2.26
N SER A 1018 -29.22 -13.76 -2.47
CA SER A 1018 -29.01 -13.15 -3.78
C SER A 1018 -27.59 -13.38 -4.35
N THR A 1019 -26.57 -13.47 -3.50
CA THR A 1019 -25.21 -13.88 -3.95
C THR A 1019 -25.20 -15.32 -4.42
N CYS A 1020 -25.89 -16.22 -3.70
CA CYS A 1020 -26.00 -17.63 -4.07
C CYS A 1020 -26.77 -17.83 -5.39
N ILE A 1021 -27.87 -17.09 -5.61
CA ILE A 1021 -28.59 -17.08 -6.89
C ILE A 1021 -27.68 -16.57 -8.03
N LEU A 1022 -26.99 -15.44 -7.84
CA LEU A 1022 -26.11 -14.86 -8.86
C LEU A 1022 -24.95 -15.81 -9.23
N ARG A 1023 -24.39 -16.55 -8.26
CA ARG A 1023 -23.35 -17.56 -8.51
C ARG A 1023 -23.85 -18.66 -9.47
N ILE A 1024 -25.03 -19.21 -9.23
CA ILE A 1024 -25.54 -20.34 -10.03
C ILE A 1024 -26.06 -19.93 -11.41
N VAL A 1025 -26.61 -18.71 -11.55
CA VAL A 1025 -26.89 -18.09 -12.87
C VAL A 1025 -25.66 -18.17 -13.77
N MET A 1026 -24.49 -17.79 -13.26
CA MET A 1026 -23.26 -17.72 -14.06
C MET A 1026 -22.73 -19.11 -14.46
N ILE A 1027 -22.97 -20.15 -13.64
CA ILE A 1027 -22.68 -21.54 -14.01
C ILE A 1027 -23.62 -22.03 -15.13
N PHE A 1028 -24.93 -21.71 -15.06
CA PHE A 1028 -25.87 -22.10 -16.12
C PHE A 1028 -25.64 -21.32 -17.42
N ILE A 1029 -25.19 -20.06 -17.37
CA ILE A 1029 -24.76 -19.30 -18.56
C ILE A 1029 -23.55 -19.98 -19.22
N LEU A 1030 -22.55 -20.45 -18.46
CA LEU A 1030 -21.43 -21.22 -19.03
C LEU A 1030 -21.89 -22.52 -19.68
N ALA A 1031 -22.71 -23.30 -18.97
CA ALA A 1031 -23.23 -24.59 -19.46
C ALA A 1031 -24.08 -24.43 -20.73
N PHE A 1032 -24.97 -23.43 -20.78
CA PHE A 1032 -25.74 -23.08 -21.97
C PHE A 1032 -24.85 -22.52 -23.09
N GLY A 1033 -23.85 -21.69 -22.75
CA GLY A 1033 -22.91 -21.11 -23.70
C GLY A 1033 -22.13 -22.15 -24.49
N HIS A 1034 -21.66 -23.20 -23.81
CA HIS A 1034 -20.88 -24.30 -24.39
C HIS A 1034 -21.73 -25.33 -25.15
N THR A 1035 -22.89 -25.72 -24.60
CA THR A 1035 -23.67 -26.88 -25.10
C THR A 1035 -24.94 -26.52 -25.88
N LYS A 1036 -25.40 -25.27 -25.77
CA LYS A 1036 -26.69 -24.74 -26.27
C LYS A 1036 -27.95 -25.49 -25.79
N MET A 1037 -27.85 -26.42 -24.82
CA MET A 1037 -28.98 -27.27 -24.44
C MET A 1037 -30.04 -26.51 -23.62
N GLN A 1038 -31.28 -26.49 -24.11
CA GLN A 1038 -32.38 -25.66 -23.60
C GLN A 1038 -32.68 -25.80 -22.10
N HIS A 1039 -32.46 -26.97 -21.49
CA HIS A 1039 -32.69 -27.15 -20.04
C HIS A 1039 -31.82 -26.24 -19.16
N TYR A 1040 -30.59 -25.89 -19.58
CA TYR A 1040 -29.75 -24.92 -18.86
C TYR A 1040 -30.36 -23.51 -18.94
N ARG A 1041 -31.08 -23.17 -20.02
CA ARG A 1041 -31.85 -21.92 -20.14
C ARG A 1041 -33.06 -21.93 -19.20
N THR A 1042 -33.78 -23.04 -19.09
CA THR A 1042 -34.84 -23.22 -18.09
C THR A 1042 -34.33 -22.97 -16.66
N ASN A 1043 -33.11 -23.43 -16.34
CA ASN A 1043 -32.48 -23.16 -15.03
C ASN A 1043 -32.14 -21.68 -14.83
N ILE A 1044 -31.75 -20.95 -15.88
CA ILE A 1044 -31.57 -19.48 -15.82
C ILE A 1044 -32.93 -18.81 -15.54
N ASP A 1045 -33.97 -19.16 -16.28
CA ASP A 1045 -35.32 -18.60 -16.10
C ASP A 1045 -35.89 -18.91 -14.69
N GLU A 1046 -35.57 -20.08 -14.13
CA GLU A 1046 -35.86 -20.46 -12.75
C GLU A 1046 -35.16 -19.54 -11.74
N THR A 1047 -33.84 -19.34 -11.88
CA THR A 1047 -33.07 -18.46 -10.99
C THR A 1047 -33.53 -17.00 -11.04
N LEU A 1048 -33.93 -16.50 -12.22
CA LEU A 1048 -34.55 -15.18 -12.34
C LEU A 1048 -35.88 -15.10 -11.59
N ARG A 1049 -36.71 -16.14 -11.65
CA ARG A 1049 -38.00 -16.17 -10.93
C ARG A 1049 -37.80 -16.15 -9.42
N LEU A 1050 -36.78 -16.84 -8.91
CA LEU A 1050 -36.45 -16.85 -7.48
C LEU A 1050 -36.06 -15.45 -6.98
N VAL A 1051 -35.13 -14.74 -7.66
CA VAL A 1051 -34.72 -13.40 -7.20
C VAL A 1051 -35.82 -12.34 -7.38
N ASN A 1052 -36.67 -12.46 -8.40
CA ASN A 1052 -37.84 -11.59 -8.56
C ASN A 1052 -38.94 -11.86 -7.51
N GLY A 1053 -39.01 -13.07 -6.96
CA GLY A 1053 -39.93 -13.43 -5.87
C GLY A 1053 -39.49 -12.96 -4.48
N MET A 1054 -38.26 -12.49 -4.33
CA MET A 1054 -37.75 -11.94 -3.07
C MET A 1054 -38.18 -10.47 -2.87
N HIS A 1055 -38.07 -9.96 -1.64
CA HIS A 1055 -38.28 -8.53 -1.35
C HIS A 1055 -37.22 -7.68 -2.07
N GLN A 1056 -37.68 -6.74 -2.90
CA GLN A 1056 -36.83 -5.94 -3.81
C GLN A 1056 -36.16 -4.76 -3.09
N VAL A 1057 -35.19 -5.07 -2.21
CA VAL A 1057 -34.40 -4.10 -1.45
C VAL A 1057 -32.89 -4.30 -1.64
N GLY A 1058 -32.12 -3.21 -1.55
CA GLY A 1058 -30.65 -3.23 -1.54
C GLY A 1058 -30.00 -4.10 -2.63
N PHE A 1059 -29.12 -5.01 -2.21
CA PHE A 1059 -28.43 -5.94 -3.10
C PHE A 1059 -29.37 -6.91 -3.85
N CYS A 1060 -30.51 -7.31 -3.25
CA CYS A 1060 -31.47 -8.19 -3.91
C CYS A 1060 -32.09 -7.52 -5.14
N LYS A 1061 -32.54 -6.26 -4.96
CA LYS A 1061 -33.05 -5.40 -6.05
C LYS A 1061 -32.04 -5.25 -7.19
N MET A 1062 -30.77 -5.01 -6.85
CA MET A 1062 -29.69 -4.90 -7.83
C MET A 1062 -29.56 -6.16 -8.71
N VAL A 1063 -29.60 -7.35 -8.11
CA VAL A 1063 -29.48 -8.62 -8.85
C VAL A 1063 -30.72 -8.87 -9.73
N ALA A 1064 -31.92 -8.55 -9.25
CA ALA A 1064 -33.16 -8.67 -10.03
C ALA A 1064 -33.20 -7.72 -11.23
N GLU A 1065 -32.78 -6.46 -11.05
CA GLU A 1065 -32.79 -5.44 -12.12
C GLU A 1065 -31.69 -5.67 -13.16
N GLU A 1066 -30.45 -5.99 -12.75
CA GLU A 1066 -29.33 -6.11 -13.69
C GLU A 1066 -29.27 -7.44 -14.46
N THR A 1067 -29.60 -8.57 -13.84
CA THR A 1067 -29.35 -9.89 -14.44
C THR A 1067 -30.10 -10.09 -15.77
N PRO A 1068 -31.39 -9.70 -15.91
CA PRO A 1068 -32.09 -9.73 -17.20
C PRO A 1068 -31.48 -8.81 -18.27
N MET A 1069 -30.85 -7.69 -17.88
CA MET A 1069 -30.17 -6.83 -18.85
C MET A 1069 -28.92 -7.53 -19.41
N ARG A 1070 -28.11 -8.12 -18.53
CA ARG A 1070 -26.88 -8.84 -18.91
C ARG A 1070 -27.16 -10.07 -19.79
N LEU A 1071 -28.28 -10.76 -19.56
CA LEU A 1071 -28.71 -11.89 -20.40
C LEU A 1071 -29.10 -11.43 -21.82
N ARG A 1072 -29.78 -10.28 -21.97
CA ARG A 1072 -30.02 -9.67 -23.30
C ARG A 1072 -28.71 -9.24 -23.98
N ASP A 1073 -27.76 -8.67 -23.24
CA ASP A 1073 -26.40 -8.32 -23.72
C ASP A 1073 -25.55 -9.56 -24.12
N LEU A 1074 -26.05 -10.78 -23.91
CA LEU A 1074 -25.47 -12.07 -24.32
C LEU A 1074 -26.32 -12.82 -25.37
N GLY A 1075 -27.39 -12.19 -25.91
CA GLY A 1075 -28.32 -12.83 -26.83
C GLY A 1075 -29.30 -13.83 -26.20
N ILE A 1076 -29.28 -13.97 -24.86
CA ILE A 1076 -30.18 -14.84 -24.09
C ILE A 1076 -31.44 -14.05 -23.72
N THR A 1077 -32.24 -13.71 -24.72
CA THR A 1077 -33.47 -12.89 -24.58
C THR A 1077 -34.63 -13.69 -23.95
N SER A 1078 -35.57 -12.99 -23.30
CA SER A 1078 -36.77 -13.58 -22.69
C SER A 1078 -37.88 -13.94 -23.68
N ASP A 1079 -37.79 -13.46 -24.92
CA ASP A 1079 -38.98 -13.27 -25.76
C ASP A 1079 -39.20 -14.47 -26.70
N THR A 1080 -40.28 -15.20 -26.43
CA THR A 1080 -40.63 -16.48 -27.06
C THR A 1080 -41.22 -16.37 -28.48
N SER A 1081 -40.77 -15.39 -29.27
CA SER A 1081 -41.44 -15.02 -30.54
C SER A 1081 -40.53 -14.60 -31.71
N SER A 1082 -39.37 -15.24 -31.90
CA SER A 1082 -38.71 -15.27 -33.23
C SER A 1082 -37.75 -16.47 -33.41
N ASN A 1083 -38.14 -17.42 -34.26
CA ASN A 1083 -37.21 -18.42 -34.81
C ASN A 1083 -36.36 -17.79 -35.92
N ILE A 1084 -35.31 -17.04 -35.55
CA ILE A 1084 -34.21 -16.67 -36.47
C ILE A 1084 -32.89 -16.85 -35.74
N LEU A 1085 -32.47 -18.11 -35.57
CA LEU A 1085 -31.06 -18.45 -35.50
C LEU A 1085 -30.62 -18.71 -36.94
N ASP A 1086 -30.01 -17.70 -37.55
CA ASP A 1086 -29.17 -17.89 -38.73
C ASP A 1086 -27.73 -17.99 -38.23
N ASP A 1087 -27.12 -19.17 -38.38
CA ASP A 1087 -25.74 -19.42 -37.96
C ASP A 1087 -24.76 -18.46 -38.69
N GLN A 1088 -25.12 -17.99 -39.89
CA GLN A 1088 -24.34 -17.00 -40.63
C GLN A 1088 -24.43 -15.59 -40.00
N LEU A 1089 -25.59 -15.19 -39.46
CA LEU A 1089 -25.72 -13.92 -38.74
C LEU A 1089 -24.98 -13.97 -37.39
N LEU A 1090 -24.91 -15.14 -36.76
CA LEU A 1090 -24.08 -15.34 -35.56
C LEU A 1090 -22.58 -15.26 -35.87
N ALA A 1091 -22.13 -15.72 -37.04
CA ALA A 1091 -20.76 -15.52 -37.51
C ALA A 1091 -20.48 -14.05 -37.88
N GLU A 1092 -21.40 -13.37 -38.58
CA GLU A 1092 -21.23 -11.98 -39.02
C GLU A 1092 -21.27 -10.97 -37.86
N LEU A 1093 -22.08 -11.21 -36.81
CA LEU A 1093 -22.09 -10.39 -35.59
C LEU A 1093 -20.83 -10.50 -34.73
N TRP A 1094 -20.02 -11.55 -34.92
CA TRP A 1094 -18.67 -11.64 -34.36
C TRP A 1094 -17.60 -11.07 -35.32
N GLY A 1095 -17.97 -10.74 -36.57
CA GLY A 1095 -17.03 -10.37 -37.63
C GLY A 1095 -17.01 -8.90 -38.06
N ASN A 1096 -18.10 -8.13 -37.88
CA ASN A 1096 -18.15 -6.71 -38.29
C ASN A 1096 -19.14 -5.86 -37.46
N LEU A 1097 -18.65 -4.91 -36.66
CA LEU A 1097 -19.39 -3.69 -36.23
C LEU A 1097 -18.43 -2.59 -35.72
N ASP A 1098 -18.92 -1.34 -35.66
CA ASP A 1098 -18.11 -0.10 -35.57
C ASP A 1098 -17.34 0.07 -34.23
N PRO A 1099 -16.04 0.49 -34.21
CA PRO A 1099 -15.18 0.36 -33.03
C PRO A 1099 -15.40 1.38 -31.89
N ASN A 1100 -16.35 2.32 -32.01
CA ASN A 1100 -16.42 3.51 -31.13
C ASN A 1100 -17.00 3.28 -29.71
N PHE A 1101 -17.19 2.04 -29.23
CA PHE A 1101 -17.62 1.77 -27.84
C PHE A 1101 -17.03 0.47 -27.25
N MET A 1102 -15.89 0.62 -26.56
CA MET A 1102 -15.08 -0.42 -25.86
C MET A 1102 -14.39 -1.47 -26.75
N THR A 1103 -13.09 -1.68 -26.49
CA THR A 1103 -12.22 -2.62 -27.21
C THR A 1103 -11.15 -3.22 -26.24
N PRO A 1104 -11.31 -4.46 -25.65
CA PRO A 1104 -10.42 -4.98 -24.56
C PRO A 1104 -10.07 -6.52 -24.47
N LEU A 1105 -8.95 -7.01 -25.06
CA LEU A 1105 -8.48 -8.43 -25.19
C LEU A 1105 -7.06 -8.68 -24.61
N GLN A 1106 -6.29 -9.61 -25.19
CA GLN A 1106 -5.80 -10.87 -24.58
C GLN A 1106 -6.93 -11.90 -24.35
N THR A 1107 -7.33 -12.56 -25.44
CA THR A 1107 -8.28 -13.69 -25.52
C THR A 1107 -7.85 -14.71 -26.59
N GLN A 1108 -6.62 -14.58 -27.13
CA GLN A 1108 -6.08 -15.42 -28.22
C GLN A 1108 -4.67 -15.98 -27.89
N GLN A 1109 -4.20 -15.80 -26.65
CA GLN A 1109 -2.87 -16.24 -26.15
C GLN A 1109 -3.00 -16.83 -24.72
N SER A 1110 -4.20 -17.28 -24.36
CA SER A 1110 -4.75 -17.09 -23.03
C SER A 1110 -5.31 -18.41 -22.48
N LEU A 1111 -5.00 -18.77 -21.21
CA LEU A 1111 -5.31 -20.00 -20.42
C LEU A 1111 -4.21 -21.05 -20.18
N ASP A 1112 -3.12 -20.61 -19.55
CA ASP A 1112 -2.05 -21.49 -19.10
C ASP A 1112 -1.96 -21.51 -17.57
N LEU A 1113 -2.92 -22.24 -16.98
CA LEU A 1113 -2.63 -22.99 -15.77
C LEU A 1113 -1.84 -24.23 -16.19
N ALA A 1114 -0.55 -24.27 -15.84
CA ALA A 1114 0.19 -25.51 -15.94
C ALA A 1114 -0.35 -26.48 -14.87
N PHE A 1115 -0.82 -27.65 -15.31
CA PHE A 1115 -1.10 -28.77 -14.43
C PHE A 1115 0.08 -29.73 -14.48
N ASP A 1116 0.65 -30.02 -13.31
CA ASP A 1116 1.86 -30.83 -13.19
C ASP A 1116 1.51 -32.33 -13.19
N ASP A 1117 2.08 -33.05 -14.16
CA ASP A 1117 1.90 -34.48 -14.43
C ASP A 1117 3.02 -35.35 -13.81
N MET A 1118 3.94 -34.78 -13.00
CA MET A 1118 5.09 -35.48 -12.37
C MET A 1118 4.73 -36.58 -11.36
N GLY A 1119 3.46 -36.88 -11.15
CA GLY A 1119 2.97 -38.06 -10.42
C GLY A 1119 2.16 -38.97 -11.35
N ALA A 1120 2.71 -40.15 -11.68
CA ALA A 1120 2.04 -41.12 -12.55
C ALA A 1120 0.67 -41.54 -11.99
N PHE A 1121 -0.41 -41.17 -12.70
CA PHE A 1121 -1.79 -41.42 -12.28
C PHE A 1121 -2.60 -42.14 -13.36
N GLU A 1122 -3.16 -43.29 -13.01
CA GLU A 1122 -4.18 -43.95 -13.84
C GLU A 1122 -5.50 -43.16 -13.76
N LEU A 1123 -6.04 -42.73 -14.91
CA LEU A 1123 -7.38 -42.12 -15.01
C LEU A 1123 -8.49 -43.04 -14.45
N ASN A 1124 -8.22 -44.34 -14.33
CA ASN A 1124 -9.14 -45.37 -13.84
C ASN A 1124 -9.05 -45.63 -12.32
N SER A 1125 -8.14 -44.98 -11.59
CA SER A 1125 -7.94 -45.21 -10.15
C SER A 1125 -9.24 -45.00 -9.35
N GLU A 1126 -9.49 -45.86 -8.35
CA GLU A 1126 -10.75 -45.90 -7.60
C GLU A 1126 -11.11 -44.54 -6.98
N MET A 1127 -10.11 -43.74 -6.58
CA MET A 1127 -10.29 -42.36 -6.08
C MET A 1127 -11.15 -41.47 -6.99
N LEU A 1128 -11.06 -41.63 -8.31
CA LEU A 1128 -11.84 -40.85 -9.27
C LEU A 1128 -13.25 -41.43 -9.50
N GLN A 1129 -13.50 -42.71 -9.20
CA GLN A 1129 -14.80 -43.33 -9.46
C GLN A 1129 -15.92 -42.84 -8.51
N PHE A 1130 -15.59 -42.27 -7.35
CA PHE A 1130 -16.55 -41.91 -6.30
C PHE A 1130 -17.52 -40.75 -6.61
N THR A 1131 -17.33 -40.03 -7.73
CA THR A 1131 -18.34 -39.04 -8.16
C THR A 1131 -19.45 -39.73 -8.97
N ASN A 1132 -20.55 -40.10 -8.30
CA ASN A 1132 -21.85 -40.32 -8.95
C ASN A 1132 -22.35 -38.97 -9.50
N LEU A 1133 -21.78 -38.55 -10.63
CA LEU A 1133 -22.28 -37.44 -11.44
C LEU A 1133 -23.56 -37.90 -12.12
N ASP A 1134 -24.54 -37.00 -12.26
CA ASP A 1134 -25.71 -37.28 -13.07
C ASP A 1134 -25.31 -37.36 -14.54
N ASP A 1135 -25.53 -38.52 -15.17
CA ASP A 1135 -25.28 -38.75 -16.59
C ASP A 1135 -26.12 -37.83 -17.50
N SER A 1136 -27.21 -37.22 -16.98
CA SER A 1136 -27.97 -36.18 -17.68
C SER A 1136 -27.17 -34.90 -17.95
N ILE A 1137 -26.07 -34.67 -17.21
CA ILE A 1137 -25.19 -33.51 -17.39
C ILE A 1137 -24.28 -33.77 -18.59
N ILE A 1138 -24.78 -33.44 -19.79
CA ILE A 1138 -24.00 -33.44 -21.03
C ILE A 1138 -23.14 -32.16 -21.08
N LEU A 1139 -21.88 -32.32 -21.49
CA LEU A 1139 -20.92 -31.23 -21.72
C LEU A 1139 -20.19 -31.32 -23.06
N ASP A 1140 -19.90 -32.53 -23.56
CA ASP A 1140 -19.25 -32.74 -24.87
C ASP A 1140 -20.15 -32.24 -26.02
N PRO A 1141 -19.72 -31.21 -26.80
CA PRO A 1141 -20.50 -30.71 -27.94
C PRO A 1141 -20.65 -31.72 -29.07
N SER A 1142 -19.70 -32.65 -29.25
CA SER A 1142 -19.66 -33.60 -30.37
C SER A 1142 -20.72 -34.69 -30.27
N GLN A 1143 -21.15 -35.03 -29.04
CA GLN A 1143 -22.27 -35.93 -28.77
C GLN A 1143 -23.64 -35.33 -29.14
N VAL A 1144 -23.71 -34.02 -29.40
CA VAL A 1144 -24.94 -33.29 -29.71
C VAL A 1144 -24.91 -32.71 -31.14
N TYR A 1145 -23.75 -32.25 -31.61
CA TYR A 1145 -23.55 -31.60 -32.91
C TYR A 1145 -22.44 -32.30 -33.71
N PRO A 1146 -22.74 -33.32 -34.54
CA PRO A 1146 -21.73 -34.09 -35.27
C PRO A 1146 -20.94 -33.27 -36.32
N ASN A 1147 -21.42 -32.10 -36.71
CA ASN A 1147 -20.76 -31.20 -37.66
C ASN A 1147 -19.89 -30.12 -36.98
N PHE A 1148 -19.72 -30.14 -35.65
CA PHE A 1148 -19.01 -29.07 -34.91
C PHE A 1148 -17.53 -28.94 -35.31
N LEU A 1149 -16.93 -29.99 -35.89
CA LEU A 1149 -15.54 -30.04 -36.36
C LEU A 1149 -15.34 -29.58 -37.82
N SER A 1150 -16.40 -29.27 -38.59
CA SER A 1150 -16.28 -28.93 -40.02
C SER A 1150 -16.40 -27.43 -40.34
N ASN A 1151 -16.73 -26.60 -39.35
CA ASN A 1151 -17.02 -25.16 -39.52
C ASN A 1151 -16.15 -24.25 -38.61
N MET A 1152 -14.93 -24.70 -38.25
CA MET A 1152 -13.87 -23.88 -37.63
C MET A 1152 -12.58 -24.01 -38.44
#